data_AF-A0A8T0E0P1-F1
#
_entry.id   AF-A0A8T0E0P1-F1
#
_cell.length_a   1.000
_cell.length_b   1.000
_cell.length_c   1.000
_cell.angle_alpha   90.00
_cell.angle_beta   90.00
_cell.angle_gamma   90.00
#
_symmetry.space_group_name_H-M   'P 1'
#
loop_
_entity.id
_entity.type
_entity.pdbx_description
1 polymer ?
#
loop_
_entity_poly.entity_id
_entity_poly.type
_entity_poly.pdbx_seq_one_letter_code
_entity_poly.pdbx_strand_id
1 'polypeptide(L)'
;METERALLGIVDYIIFACMLLISAGIGLYFRFSGGKQKTTDEYLLAGKDMSILPVAFSLMASFLSAITVLGIPAEMYRYGINMAYMNIGYIIGMVLAAYISLPVFFDLNASTAYEYLDKRFGKVARGITSIVFVFQMILYMSVVLYAPALALSAVTNLSTWVSVVSIGVVCTFYCTLGGMKAVLWTDVFQALLMFLGIFAVLIKGCIDVGISDVYKLAYDGGRLNFPGFETSMTQRYTIWNILIQGIVLSFISFGGNQVQIQRLLTVKNISRSRLALYISIPMGCSFHLLNCLVGIVIYAYYASCDPMTRPDNPISSADQLLPYYMMTTLQAFPGLPGLCICGVFSASLSTVSSAVNSLTAVTMQDLLKPMLESRGMSQKKMAFAAKAIIKMYKYLASLYQGVVVGLLSAIAIAAWISFGASANAPEPKFLPVSLEGCPANSSLPFETSSILNETMASPLVSPIASMLNESITSSSPEATSEGFFPLYSLSFMWFAPIGLSVGLIVGYVCSIMINLISGETPYVPEELLSPLARFFTNRKKDNGEKAMKITSPVELQNVNIKTTNGREGDILPSFRTWKILHFSELILKFKFDSLVPIRIIIFTCKMGSEKAVLSVVDYILFALMLLVSSGIGVYFRFSGGKQKTINEYLLAGKNMPILPVAFSIMASYLSAITVIGTPAEVYIFGIHLAYTSFTYPLGVLIVSYVCLPVFFKMGACTAYEYLEKRFGKLTRTFTSVVFVVQTMLYMSVVLYAPSLALSAVTNLSTWTSVLSVGMVCTFYCTLGGMKAVLWTDLFQALLMFIGIFAVLIKGFSDFGFSEVFRIGYEGGRIAIPSLGLNLTERYTIWNVLTQGCLYALMNFGANQVQIQRLLTLKNISRSRKTLYLSIPLNILFYCLTCVVGLVVYAHFHTCDPLTSPSKPISAADQLLPYYMITVLRSYPGLPGICICGVFSAALSTVSSAMNSLSAVTMQDLVRPFLVSRRYSENTMTLTAKAITLCYGGLCILLTVMATSFGNLAQAAIIFWGMCGGPILAVFLLGMLTTRANEKGVLIGLLCSLCMTGWIGFGTSAHGARPKFLTLSAEGCQTNSTFSSGTTSSILNSTVMSLLSEPSMLSTTPVPKISVETPYIFPLYRISYLWYAFLGMLIGLIVGYISSIIISRITGEYPDVAEECLSPVLNQFWKKKKGFKEKELDIPEEEETEFLTNAATIKNSTV
;
A
#
# COMPACT_ATOMS: atom_id res chain seq x y z
N MET A 1 -38.52 22.73 -2.82
CA MET A 1 -37.93 23.83 -2.02
C MET A 1 -36.55 23.40 -1.61
N GLU A 2 -35.55 24.28 -1.74
CA GLU A 2 -34.27 24.08 -1.07
C GLU A 2 -34.50 24.15 0.44
N THR A 3 -34.03 23.17 1.20
CA THR A 3 -33.87 23.34 2.65
C THR A 3 -32.85 24.44 2.88
N GLU A 4 -33.29 25.57 3.43
CA GLU A 4 -32.40 26.68 3.80
C GLU A 4 -31.26 26.14 4.66
N ARG A 5 -30.04 26.16 4.12
CA ARG A 5 -28.86 25.81 4.90
C ARG A 5 -28.68 26.88 5.97
N ALA A 6 -28.57 26.45 7.22
CA ALA A 6 -28.11 27.31 8.31
C ALA A 6 -26.68 27.79 7.99
N LEU A 7 -26.58 29.00 7.45
CA LEU A 7 -25.33 29.68 7.09
C LEU A 7 -24.85 30.58 8.25
N LEU A 8 -23.55 30.88 8.26
CA LEU A 8 -22.96 31.79 9.23
C LEU A 8 -23.53 33.21 9.14
N GLY A 9 -23.79 33.81 10.31
CA GLY A 9 -24.18 35.20 10.42
C GLY A 9 -22.99 36.15 10.23
N ILE A 10 -23.28 37.43 10.02
CA ILE A 10 -22.26 38.49 9.83
C ILE A 10 -21.32 38.56 11.05
N VAL A 11 -21.84 38.37 12.27
CA VAL A 11 -21.04 38.36 13.51
C VAL A 11 -20.06 37.19 13.55
N ASP A 12 -20.47 36.00 13.07
CA ASP A 12 -19.60 34.82 12.99
C ASP A 12 -18.44 35.04 12.01
N TYR A 13 -18.74 35.63 10.85
CA TYR A 13 -17.72 36.03 9.88
C TYR A 13 -16.75 37.08 10.42
N ILE A 14 -17.21 38.03 11.23
CA ILE A 14 -16.35 39.02 11.91
C ILE A 14 -15.41 38.32 12.90
N ILE A 15 -15.91 37.42 13.75
CA ILE A 15 -15.07 36.66 14.70
C ILE A 15 -14.02 35.82 13.96
N PHE A 16 -14.42 35.17 12.87
CA PHE A 16 -13.51 34.39 12.02
C PHE A 16 -12.43 35.26 11.36
N ALA A 17 -12.80 36.42 10.81
CA ALA A 17 -11.85 37.38 10.27
C ALA A 17 -10.88 37.92 11.35
N CYS A 18 -11.39 38.23 12.56
CA CYS A 18 -10.57 38.66 13.69
C CYS A 18 -9.53 37.60 14.11
N MET A 19 -9.89 36.31 14.15
CA MET A 19 -8.95 35.22 14.44
C MET A 19 -7.78 35.16 13.44
N LEU A 20 -8.08 35.32 12.14
CA LEU A 20 -7.07 35.35 11.07
C LEU A 20 -6.19 36.61 11.17
N LEU A 21 -6.79 37.77 11.45
CA LEU A 21 -6.06 39.04 11.61
C LEU A 21 -5.16 39.05 12.85
N ILE A 22 -5.60 38.50 13.99
CA ILE A 22 -4.76 38.36 15.19
C ILE A 22 -3.58 37.42 14.91
N SER A 23 -3.83 36.29 14.24
CA SER A 23 -2.77 35.36 13.82
C SER A 23 -1.73 36.04 12.90
N ALA A 24 -2.20 36.85 11.93
CA ALA A 24 -1.34 37.67 11.08
C ALA A 24 -0.56 38.75 11.87
N GLY A 25 -1.23 39.42 12.81
CA GLY A 25 -0.67 40.45 13.69
C GLY A 25 0.46 39.94 14.58
N ILE A 26 0.33 38.75 15.16
CA ILE A 26 1.40 38.10 15.94
C ILE A 26 2.64 37.87 15.06
N GLY A 27 2.45 37.42 13.81
CA GLY A 27 3.54 37.27 12.83
C GLY A 27 4.25 38.57 12.48
N LEU A 28 3.49 39.66 12.32
CA LEU A 28 4.02 41.01 12.06
C LEU A 28 4.73 41.59 13.28
N TYR A 29 4.19 41.41 14.48
CA TYR A 29 4.81 41.89 15.72
C TYR A 29 6.20 41.30 15.92
N PHE A 30 6.38 39.98 15.79
CA PHE A 30 7.70 39.35 15.91
C PHE A 30 8.65 39.70 14.75
N ARG A 31 8.13 40.13 13.60
CA ARG A 31 8.91 40.63 12.47
C ARG A 31 9.54 42.00 12.76
N PHE A 32 8.82 42.91 13.40
CA PHE A 32 9.24 44.30 13.61
C PHE A 32 9.84 44.56 15.01
N SER A 33 9.23 44.06 16.09
CA SER A 33 9.68 44.30 17.47
C SER A 33 10.93 43.50 17.88
N GLY A 34 11.32 42.50 17.08
CA GLY A 34 12.21 41.43 17.54
C GLY A 34 13.71 41.65 17.37
N GLY A 35 14.16 42.20 16.23
CA GLY A 35 15.58 42.26 15.82
C GLY A 35 16.30 40.91 15.59
N LYS A 36 15.77 39.84 16.19
CA LYS A 36 16.29 38.47 16.35
C LYS A 36 15.72 37.49 15.30
N GLN A 37 15.97 37.77 14.02
CA GLN A 37 15.61 36.92 12.87
C GLN A 37 16.69 36.95 11.77
N LYS A 38 17.95 37.16 12.17
CA LYS A 38 19.11 37.40 11.31
C LYS A 38 19.90 36.11 11.05
N THR A 39 19.86 35.15 11.97
CA THR A 39 20.49 33.81 11.82
C THR A 39 19.45 32.71 11.58
N THR A 40 19.90 31.54 11.12
CA THR A 40 19.06 30.34 11.01
C THR A 40 18.54 29.86 12.36
N ASP A 41 19.34 29.95 13.41
CA ASP A 41 18.99 29.43 14.74
C ASP A 41 17.98 30.35 15.45
N GLU A 42 18.11 31.67 15.26
CA GLU A 42 17.07 32.64 15.67
C GLU A 42 15.74 32.36 14.97
N TYR A 43 15.77 32.01 13.68
CA TYR A 43 14.58 31.86 12.86
C TYR A 43 13.89 30.50 13.05
N LEU A 44 14.64 29.39 13.06
CA LEU A 44 14.12 28.01 13.12
C LEU A 44 14.00 27.47 14.54
N LEU A 45 14.88 27.88 15.46
CA LEU A 45 14.97 27.39 16.84
C LEU A 45 14.71 28.49 17.88
N ALA A 46 14.21 29.65 17.45
CA ALA A 46 13.92 30.80 18.30
C ALA A 46 15.14 31.31 19.12
N GLY A 47 16.37 30.97 18.71
CA GLY A 47 17.61 31.29 19.43
C GLY A 47 17.84 30.43 20.68
N LYS A 48 17.16 29.28 20.80
CA LYS A 48 17.22 28.37 21.97
C LYS A 48 16.91 29.04 23.32
N ASP A 49 16.13 30.12 23.33
CA ASP A 49 15.79 30.90 24.53
C ASP A 49 14.30 31.24 24.60
N MET A 50 13.43 30.27 24.33
CA MET A 50 11.98 30.41 24.53
C MET A 50 11.54 30.16 25.97
N SER A 51 10.44 30.82 26.35
CA SER A 51 9.74 30.57 27.61
C SER A 51 8.95 29.25 27.54
N ILE A 52 8.69 28.67 28.72
CA ILE A 52 8.16 27.32 28.86
C ILE A 52 6.70 27.22 28.37
N LEU A 53 5.86 28.22 28.69
CA LEU A 53 4.43 28.18 28.38
C LEU A 53 4.14 28.16 26.87
N PRO A 54 4.68 29.06 26.01
CA PRO A 54 4.44 28.98 24.56
C PRO A 54 4.89 27.66 23.95
N VAL A 55 5.98 27.07 24.46
CA VAL A 55 6.44 25.75 24.03
C VAL A 55 5.46 24.65 24.45
N ALA A 56 4.97 24.65 25.69
CA ALA A 56 4.01 23.66 26.17
C ALA A 56 2.66 23.70 25.42
N PHE A 57 2.08 24.90 25.24
CA PHE A 57 0.87 25.11 24.42
C PHE A 57 1.07 24.66 22.98
N SER A 58 2.23 24.97 22.40
CA SER A 58 2.55 24.63 21.03
C SER A 58 2.81 23.13 20.83
N LEU A 59 3.48 22.43 21.75
CA LEU A 59 3.62 20.96 21.73
C LEU A 59 2.25 20.26 21.63
N MET A 60 1.27 20.76 22.40
CA MET A 60 -0.12 20.31 22.37
C MET A 60 -0.81 20.65 21.03
N ALA A 61 -0.89 21.93 20.67
CA ALA A 61 -1.66 22.41 19.51
C ALA A 61 -1.15 21.88 18.17
N SER A 62 0.12 21.45 18.09
CA SER A 62 0.75 20.97 16.85
C SER A 62 0.49 19.50 16.53
N PHE A 63 -0.08 18.77 17.49
CA PHE A 63 -0.43 17.36 17.34
C PHE A 63 -1.95 17.14 17.29
N LEU A 64 -2.71 18.05 17.93
CA LEU A 64 -4.17 18.03 17.99
C LEU A 64 -4.72 18.86 16.83
N SER A 65 -4.86 18.22 15.66
CA SER A 65 -5.29 18.86 14.42
C SER A 65 -6.83 18.89 14.28
N ALA A 66 -7.36 19.49 13.22
CA ALA A 66 -8.80 19.41 12.94
C ALA A 66 -9.32 17.97 12.78
N ILE A 67 -8.44 17.00 12.46
CA ILE A 67 -8.77 15.56 12.45
C ILE A 67 -9.15 15.09 13.87
N THR A 68 -8.47 15.59 14.90
CA THR A 68 -8.85 15.32 16.30
C THR A 68 -10.21 15.98 16.63
N VAL A 69 -10.38 17.24 16.25
CA VAL A 69 -11.57 18.04 16.63
C VAL A 69 -12.85 17.56 15.94
N LEU A 70 -12.78 17.11 14.69
CA LEU A 70 -13.93 16.59 13.94
C LEU A 70 -14.10 15.08 14.13
N GLY A 71 -13.00 14.32 14.08
CA GLY A 71 -13.03 12.85 14.06
C GLY A 71 -13.24 12.19 15.42
N ILE A 72 -12.69 12.72 16.52
CA ILE A 72 -12.88 12.09 17.86
C ILE A 72 -14.34 12.17 18.32
N PRO A 73 -15.05 13.31 18.21
CA PRO A 73 -16.48 13.35 18.52
C PRO A 73 -17.31 12.37 17.68
N ALA A 74 -17.06 12.29 16.37
CA ALA A 74 -17.74 11.35 15.47
C ALA A 74 -17.47 9.87 15.84
N GLU A 75 -16.24 9.56 16.26
CA GLU A 75 -15.85 8.24 16.74
C GLU A 75 -16.56 7.87 18.06
N MET A 76 -16.67 8.80 19.03
CA MET A 76 -17.36 8.52 20.29
C MET A 76 -18.89 8.42 20.14
N TYR A 77 -19.48 9.21 19.24
CA TYR A 77 -20.90 9.10 18.90
C TYR A 77 -21.28 7.67 18.44
N ARG A 78 -20.40 7.08 17.61
CA ARG A 78 -20.58 5.76 17.01
C ARG A 78 -20.17 4.58 17.91
N TYR A 79 -19.08 4.73 18.67
CA TYR A 79 -18.38 3.61 19.32
C TYR A 79 -18.11 3.78 20.83
N GLY A 80 -18.58 4.87 21.43
CA GLY A 80 -18.45 5.13 22.85
C GLY A 80 -17.04 5.56 23.31
N ILE A 81 -16.91 5.82 24.61
CA ILE A 81 -15.84 6.60 25.25
C ILE A 81 -14.43 5.96 25.23
N ASN A 82 -14.26 4.77 24.64
CA ASN A 82 -13.08 3.91 24.79
C ASN A 82 -11.73 4.57 24.41
N MET A 83 -11.72 5.52 23.46
CA MET A 83 -10.52 6.32 23.12
C MET A 83 -9.94 7.13 24.29
N ALA A 84 -10.73 7.45 25.32
CA ALA A 84 -10.27 8.24 26.46
C ALA A 84 -9.15 7.54 27.25
N TYR A 85 -9.15 6.21 27.30
CA TYR A 85 -8.12 5.41 27.99
C TYR A 85 -6.73 5.48 27.31
N MET A 86 -6.65 5.95 26.05
CA MET A 86 -5.37 6.14 25.34
C MET A 86 -4.46 7.14 26.06
N ASN A 87 -5.04 8.08 26.82
CA ASN A 87 -4.33 9.06 27.62
C ASN A 87 -3.34 8.42 28.60
N ILE A 88 -3.66 7.26 29.19
CA ILE A 88 -2.79 6.55 30.14
C ILE A 88 -1.49 6.11 29.44
N GLY A 89 -1.61 5.52 28.25
CA GLY A 89 -0.45 5.14 27.44
C GLY A 89 0.33 6.36 26.93
N TYR A 90 -0.38 7.42 26.53
CA TYR A 90 0.18 8.67 26.04
C TYR A 90 1.10 9.36 27.07
N ILE A 91 0.71 9.36 28.35
CA ILE A 91 1.55 9.83 29.47
C ILE A 91 2.86 9.04 29.54
N ILE A 92 2.78 7.70 29.52
CA ILE A 92 3.94 6.80 29.66
C ILE A 92 4.93 7.00 28.51
N GLY A 93 4.48 7.03 27.26
CA GLY A 93 5.38 7.17 26.11
C GLY A 93 6.05 8.55 25.99
N MET A 94 5.40 9.63 26.45
CA MET A 94 6.07 10.93 26.61
C MET A 94 7.15 10.92 27.69
N VAL A 95 6.91 10.26 28.84
CA VAL A 95 7.93 10.09 29.87
C VAL A 95 9.13 9.31 29.31
N LEU A 96 8.89 8.25 28.54
CA LEU A 96 9.97 7.51 27.84
C LEU A 96 10.74 8.42 26.88
N ALA A 97 10.07 9.25 26.07
CA ALA A 97 10.74 10.19 25.16
C ALA A 97 11.62 11.22 25.90
N ALA A 98 11.16 11.72 27.05
CA ALA A 98 11.87 12.69 27.90
C ALA A 98 13.18 12.18 28.53
N TYR A 99 13.29 10.86 28.72
CA TYR A 99 14.45 10.21 29.35
C TYR A 99 15.33 9.41 28.37
N ILE A 100 14.78 8.92 27.26
CA ILE A 100 15.53 8.11 26.28
C ILE A 100 16.04 8.98 25.14
N SER A 101 15.15 9.68 24.41
CA SER A 101 15.51 10.39 23.17
C SER A 101 16.00 11.81 23.44
N LEU A 102 15.29 12.56 24.29
CA LEU A 102 15.55 13.98 24.52
C LEU A 102 16.98 14.30 24.99
N PRO A 103 17.64 13.53 25.87
CA PRO A 103 19.03 13.79 26.26
C PRO A 103 19.99 13.75 25.08
N VAL A 104 19.82 12.81 24.16
CA VAL A 104 20.71 12.63 23.01
C VAL A 104 20.68 13.87 22.09
N PHE A 105 19.53 14.50 21.88
CA PHE A 105 19.46 15.71 21.05
C PHE A 105 20.08 16.95 21.73
N PHE A 106 20.00 17.04 23.06
CA PHE A 106 20.64 18.11 23.82
C PHE A 106 22.16 17.94 23.90
N ASP A 107 22.66 16.73 24.21
CA ASP A 107 24.10 16.41 24.25
C ASP A 107 24.78 16.72 22.90
N LEU A 108 24.09 16.47 21.79
CA LEU A 108 24.62 16.70 20.43
C LEU A 108 24.51 18.15 19.93
N ASN A 109 23.86 19.03 20.70
CA ASN A 109 23.46 20.40 20.33
C ASN A 109 22.74 20.48 18.96
N ALA A 110 21.92 19.47 18.65
CA ALA A 110 21.36 19.29 17.31
C ALA A 110 20.41 20.43 16.89
N SER A 111 20.26 20.60 15.58
CA SER A 111 19.26 21.46 14.92
C SER A 111 18.11 20.67 14.33
N THR A 112 18.35 19.40 13.97
CA THR A 112 17.33 18.46 13.47
C THR A 112 17.48 17.10 14.16
N ALA A 113 16.41 16.34 14.22
CA ALA A 113 16.43 14.96 14.72
C ALA A 113 17.37 14.05 13.90
N TYR A 114 17.61 14.39 12.62
CA TYR A 114 18.36 13.56 11.68
C TYR A 114 19.88 13.82 11.72
N GLU A 115 20.35 14.88 12.37
CA GLU A 115 21.78 15.09 12.68
C GLU A 115 22.34 13.98 13.60
N TYR A 116 21.52 13.40 14.47
CA TYR A 116 21.88 12.20 15.22
C TYR A 116 22.23 11.03 14.30
N LEU A 117 21.46 10.82 13.22
CA LEU A 117 21.70 9.72 12.28
C LEU A 117 23.00 9.90 11.48
N ASP A 118 23.40 11.15 11.20
CA ASP A 118 24.70 11.44 10.57
C ASP A 118 25.86 11.05 11.49
N LYS A 119 25.84 11.53 12.74
CA LYS A 119 26.88 11.21 13.73
C LYS A 119 26.89 9.72 14.10
N ARG A 120 25.73 9.03 14.09
CA ARG A 120 25.60 7.63 14.51
C ARG A 120 25.77 6.59 13.40
N PHE A 121 25.35 6.91 12.18
CA PHE A 121 25.26 5.97 11.04
C PHE A 121 25.76 6.56 9.70
N GLY A 122 26.06 7.86 9.64
CA GLY A 122 26.61 8.56 8.49
C GLY A 122 25.59 9.31 7.62
N LYS A 123 26.10 10.23 6.80
CA LYS A 123 25.33 11.15 5.92
C LYS A 123 24.25 10.48 5.07
N VAL A 124 24.46 9.23 4.64
CA VAL A 124 23.47 8.48 3.85
C VAL A 124 22.20 8.19 4.65
N ALA A 125 22.32 7.81 5.93
CA ALA A 125 21.17 7.58 6.80
C ALA A 125 20.39 8.89 7.04
N ARG A 126 21.10 9.99 7.34
CA ARG A 126 20.50 11.34 7.45
C ARG A 126 19.76 11.73 6.18
N GLY A 127 20.38 11.58 5.00
CA GLY A 127 19.78 11.94 3.72
C GLY A 127 18.49 11.16 3.42
N ILE A 128 18.51 9.84 3.56
CA ILE A 128 17.34 8.98 3.31
C ILE A 128 16.19 9.34 4.27
N THR A 129 16.45 9.39 5.57
CA THR A 129 15.39 9.69 6.56
C THR A 129 14.84 11.11 6.39
N SER A 130 15.68 12.08 6.02
CA SER A 130 15.24 13.46 5.74
C SER A 130 14.30 13.52 4.53
N ILE A 131 14.61 12.78 3.44
CA ILE A 131 13.75 12.72 2.25
C ILE A 131 12.41 12.03 2.58
N VAL A 132 12.43 10.93 3.34
CA VAL A 132 11.21 10.23 3.79
C VAL A 132 10.34 11.16 4.65
N PHE A 133 10.93 11.91 5.58
CA PHE A 133 10.21 12.90 6.40
C PHE A 133 9.58 14.01 5.54
N VAL A 134 10.33 14.58 4.60
CA VAL A 134 9.82 15.63 3.70
C VAL A 134 8.61 15.13 2.91
N PHE A 135 8.69 13.92 2.36
CA PHE A 135 7.58 13.30 1.64
C PHE A 135 6.37 13.04 2.55
N GLN A 136 6.58 12.45 3.72
CA GLN A 136 5.53 12.18 4.71
C GLN A 136 4.79 13.45 5.15
N MET A 137 5.52 14.54 5.43
CA MET A 137 4.91 15.80 5.89
C MET A 137 4.09 16.49 4.81
N ILE A 138 4.50 16.43 3.54
CA ILE A 138 3.71 16.99 2.43
C ILE A 138 2.34 16.28 2.32
N LEU A 139 2.32 14.95 2.44
CA LEU A 139 1.07 14.18 2.46
C LEU A 139 0.21 14.53 3.68
N TYR A 140 0.80 14.57 4.88
CA TYR A 140 0.08 14.88 6.12
C TYR A 140 -0.57 16.27 6.10
N MET A 141 0.15 17.32 5.68
CA MET A 141 -0.41 18.67 5.57
C MET A 141 -1.60 18.75 4.61
N SER A 142 -1.61 17.91 3.56
CA SER A 142 -2.69 17.89 2.57
C SER A 142 -4.02 17.43 3.20
N VAL A 143 -3.98 16.39 4.05
CA VAL A 143 -5.14 15.90 4.79
C VAL A 143 -5.60 16.91 5.84
N VAL A 144 -4.66 17.50 6.58
CA VAL A 144 -4.93 18.47 7.65
C VAL A 144 -5.60 19.76 7.13
N LEU A 145 -5.34 20.17 5.90
CA LEU A 145 -6.00 21.34 5.27
C LEU A 145 -7.35 21.01 4.65
N TYR A 146 -7.60 19.76 4.26
CA TYR A 146 -8.86 19.34 3.64
C TYR A 146 -10.01 19.30 4.65
N ALA A 147 -9.81 18.68 5.82
CA ALA A 147 -10.85 18.53 6.86
C ALA A 147 -11.54 19.86 7.29
N PRO A 148 -10.82 20.94 7.66
CA PRO A 148 -11.46 22.21 8.02
C PRO A 148 -12.08 22.92 6.81
N ALA A 149 -11.53 22.75 5.60
CA ALA A 149 -12.08 23.36 4.39
C ALA A 149 -13.41 22.71 3.98
N LEU A 150 -13.55 21.39 4.18
CA LEU A 150 -14.81 20.68 4.03
C LEU A 150 -15.84 21.19 5.04
N ALA A 151 -15.47 21.27 6.33
CA ALA A 151 -16.33 21.80 7.39
C ALA A 151 -16.79 23.25 7.10
N LEU A 152 -15.90 24.13 6.61
CA LEU A 152 -16.27 25.50 6.25
C LEU A 152 -17.17 25.56 5.00
N SER A 153 -16.96 24.70 4.01
CA SER A 153 -17.84 24.63 2.83
C SER A 153 -19.23 24.06 3.12
N ALA A 154 -19.41 23.37 4.25
CA ALA A 154 -20.72 22.91 4.71
C ALA A 154 -21.55 24.04 5.35
N VAL A 155 -20.89 25.04 5.95
CA VAL A 155 -21.51 26.12 6.74
C VAL A 155 -21.40 27.51 6.08
N THR A 156 -20.81 27.57 4.89
CA THR A 156 -20.66 28.79 4.08
C THR A 156 -20.88 28.50 2.59
N ASN A 157 -21.20 29.53 1.81
CA ASN A 157 -21.28 29.45 0.35
C ASN A 157 -19.90 29.50 -0.35
N LEU A 158 -18.80 29.30 0.37
CA LEU A 158 -17.45 29.27 -0.20
C LEU A 158 -17.12 27.89 -0.76
N SER A 159 -16.52 27.85 -1.95
CA SER A 159 -16.01 26.59 -2.50
C SER A 159 -14.87 26.04 -1.63
N THR A 160 -14.77 24.72 -1.55
CA THR A 160 -13.68 24.02 -0.84
C THR A 160 -12.30 24.53 -1.25
N TRP A 161 -12.09 24.82 -2.54
CA TRP A 161 -10.84 25.39 -3.05
C TRP A 161 -10.52 26.78 -2.50
N VAL A 162 -11.51 27.69 -2.44
CA VAL A 162 -11.31 29.05 -1.87
C VAL A 162 -11.03 28.96 -0.35
N SER A 163 -11.68 28.02 0.34
CA SER A 163 -11.41 27.71 1.75
C SER A 163 -9.98 27.19 1.96
N VAL A 164 -9.50 26.21 1.18
CA VAL A 164 -8.10 25.72 1.28
C VAL A 164 -7.09 26.83 1.00
N VAL A 165 -7.27 27.59 -0.09
CA VAL A 165 -6.31 28.63 -0.50
C VAL A 165 -6.24 29.77 0.52
N SER A 166 -7.37 30.22 1.07
CA SER A 166 -7.38 31.30 2.07
C SER A 166 -6.66 30.90 3.36
N ILE A 167 -6.91 29.70 3.90
CA ILE A 167 -6.18 29.14 5.06
C ILE A 167 -4.68 29.05 4.75
N GLY A 168 -4.33 28.50 3.59
CA GLY A 168 -2.96 28.32 3.14
C GLY A 168 -2.20 29.64 3.04
N VAL A 169 -2.83 30.70 2.52
CA VAL A 169 -2.25 32.04 2.38
C VAL A 169 -2.05 32.73 3.73
N VAL A 170 -3.04 32.69 4.64
CA VAL A 170 -2.90 33.33 5.97
C VAL A 170 -1.84 32.60 6.81
N CYS A 171 -1.87 31.27 6.85
CA CYS A 171 -0.82 30.46 7.49
C CYS A 171 0.56 30.74 6.90
N THR A 172 0.62 30.91 5.58
CA THR A 172 1.84 31.25 4.86
C THR A 172 2.42 32.58 5.32
N PHE A 173 1.58 33.60 5.44
CA PHE A 173 1.98 34.96 5.79
C PHE A 173 2.65 35.04 7.17
N TYR A 174 1.94 34.69 8.25
CA TYR A 174 2.46 34.89 9.61
C TYR A 174 3.68 34.01 9.91
N CYS A 175 3.69 32.77 9.44
CA CYS A 175 4.82 31.87 9.65
C CYS A 175 6.08 32.29 8.87
N THR A 176 5.95 33.00 7.72
CA THR A 176 7.13 33.43 6.94
C THR A 176 7.76 34.69 7.54
N LEU A 177 6.93 35.60 8.04
CA LEU A 177 7.38 36.86 8.63
C LEU A 177 7.87 36.69 10.07
N GLY A 178 7.24 35.84 10.87
CA GLY A 178 7.50 35.74 12.30
C GLY A 178 8.53 34.68 12.73
N GLY A 179 8.77 33.64 11.92
CA GLY A 179 9.63 32.49 12.29
C GLY A 179 9.10 31.70 13.48
N MET A 180 9.93 30.83 14.07
CA MET A 180 9.52 29.92 15.14
C MET A 180 8.94 30.63 16.38
N LYS A 181 9.38 31.87 16.68
CA LYS A 181 8.80 32.66 17.78
C LYS A 181 7.33 32.99 17.57
N ALA A 182 6.96 33.43 16.36
CA ALA A 182 5.57 33.70 16.07
C ALA A 182 4.73 32.42 16.06
N VAL A 183 5.25 31.32 15.48
CA VAL A 183 4.55 30.01 15.48
C VAL A 183 4.18 29.59 16.91
N LEU A 184 5.15 29.60 17.83
CA LEU A 184 4.91 29.25 19.23
C LEU A 184 3.84 30.14 19.91
N TRP A 185 3.73 31.42 19.54
CA TRP A 185 2.72 32.33 20.11
C TRP A 185 1.37 32.31 19.39
N THR A 186 1.33 32.07 18.08
CA THR A 186 0.06 31.80 17.37
C THR A 186 -0.56 30.50 17.86
N ASP A 187 0.25 29.48 18.14
CA ASP A 187 -0.22 28.21 18.69
C ASP A 187 -0.83 28.36 20.09
N VAL A 188 -0.35 29.30 20.93
CA VAL A 188 -0.99 29.64 22.23
C VAL A 188 -2.39 30.22 22.02
N PHE A 189 -2.51 31.21 21.12
CA PHE A 189 -3.81 31.83 20.81
C PHE A 189 -4.79 30.81 20.19
N GLN A 190 -4.31 30.00 19.25
CA GLN A 190 -5.07 28.95 18.58
C GLN A 190 -5.52 27.87 19.57
N ALA A 191 -4.65 27.43 20.49
CA ALA A 191 -5.00 26.49 21.55
C ALA A 191 -6.15 27.01 22.45
N LEU A 192 -6.15 28.29 22.82
CA LEU A 192 -7.22 28.88 23.62
C LEU A 192 -8.56 28.85 22.86
N LEU A 193 -8.55 29.19 21.57
CA LEU A 193 -9.75 29.10 20.71
C LEU A 193 -10.24 27.65 20.54
N MET A 194 -9.34 26.68 20.43
CA MET A 194 -9.70 25.25 20.38
C MET A 194 -10.44 24.82 21.65
N PHE A 195 -9.96 25.20 22.84
CA PHE A 195 -10.67 24.92 24.10
C PHE A 195 -12.02 25.64 24.18
N LEU A 196 -12.07 26.94 23.86
CA LEU A 196 -13.32 27.72 23.91
C LEU A 196 -14.40 27.18 22.98
N GLY A 197 -14.05 26.80 21.74
CA GLY A 197 -14.99 26.21 20.79
C GLY A 197 -15.56 24.86 21.24
N ILE A 198 -14.78 24.06 21.96
CA ILE A 198 -15.23 22.78 22.54
C ILE A 198 -16.08 22.99 23.79
N PHE A 199 -15.70 23.91 24.67
CA PHE A 199 -16.51 24.25 25.85
C PHE A 199 -17.88 24.81 25.47
N ALA A 200 -17.97 25.63 24.41
CA ALA A 200 -19.25 26.12 23.91
C ALA A 200 -20.22 24.98 23.52
N VAL A 201 -19.72 23.97 22.79
CA VAL A 201 -20.49 22.78 22.40
C VAL A 201 -20.89 21.95 23.62
N LEU A 202 -19.96 21.67 24.53
CA LEU A 202 -20.23 20.89 25.75
C LEU A 202 -21.27 21.57 26.65
N ILE A 203 -21.11 22.88 26.91
CA ILE A 203 -22.01 23.64 27.78
C ILE A 203 -23.42 23.68 27.17
N LYS A 204 -23.55 23.98 25.87
CA LYS A 204 -24.87 24.03 25.21
C LYS A 204 -25.56 22.67 25.22
N GLY A 205 -24.89 21.60 24.80
CA GLY A 205 -25.52 20.27 24.76
C GLY A 205 -25.86 19.73 26.15
N CYS A 206 -25.07 20.04 27.18
CA CYS A 206 -25.41 19.72 28.57
C CYS A 206 -26.59 20.53 29.13
N ILE A 207 -26.85 21.74 28.60
CA ILE A 207 -28.06 22.53 28.93
C ILE A 207 -29.28 21.97 28.20
N ASP A 208 -29.14 21.60 26.92
CA ASP A 208 -30.26 21.16 26.09
C ASP A 208 -30.79 19.77 26.46
N VAL A 209 -29.88 18.86 26.84
CA VAL A 209 -30.22 17.48 27.22
C VAL A 209 -30.34 17.32 28.74
N GLY A 210 -29.59 18.10 29.52
CA GLY A 210 -29.43 17.91 30.96
C GLY A 210 -28.32 16.91 31.29
N ILE A 211 -27.37 17.30 32.16
CA ILE A 211 -26.17 16.49 32.48
C ILE A 211 -26.51 15.07 32.98
N SER A 212 -27.57 14.93 33.79
CA SER A 212 -27.99 13.61 34.28
C SER A 212 -28.51 12.71 33.16
N ASP A 213 -29.14 13.28 32.14
CA ASP A 213 -29.79 12.52 31.08
C ASP A 213 -28.82 12.26 29.93
N VAL A 214 -27.81 13.12 29.72
CA VAL A 214 -26.60 12.77 28.95
C VAL A 214 -25.95 11.51 29.50
N TYR A 215 -25.80 11.39 30.83
CA TYR A 215 -25.23 10.19 31.44
C TYR A 215 -26.11 8.95 31.23
N LYS A 216 -27.43 9.05 31.51
CA LYS A 216 -28.37 7.93 31.32
C LYS A 216 -28.41 7.46 29.87
N LEU A 217 -28.68 8.36 28.92
CA LEU A 217 -28.76 8.03 27.49
C LEU A 217 -27.45 7.42 26.98
N ALA A 218 -26.30 7.93 27.41
CA ALA A 218 -25.00 7.35 27.04
C ALA A 218 -24.72 5.99 27.71
N TYR A 219 -25.24 5.75 28.91
CA TYR A 219 -25.16 4.46 29.60
C TYR A 219 -26.08 3.42 28.94
N ASP A 220 -27.36 3.75 28.78
CA ASP A 220 -28.39 2.89 28.18
C ASP A 220 -28.06 2.57 26.72
N GLY A 221 -27.51 3.54 25.97
CA GLY A 221 -26.98 3.34 24.63
C GLY A 221 -25.66 2.54 24.59
N GLY A 222 -25.05 2.17 25.73
CA GLY A 222 -23.79 1.42 25.79
C GLY A 222 -22.54 2.20 25.40
N ARG A 223 -22.61 3.54 25.31
CA ARG A 223 -21.47 4.41 24.95
C ARG A 223 -20.47 4.60 26.10
N LEU A 224 -20.86 4.29 27.34
CA LEU A 224 -20.00 4.39 28.54
C LEU A 224 -19.36 3.06 28.96
N ASN A 225 -19.49 2.00 28.16
CA ASN A 225 -18.93 0.68 28.45
C ASN A 225 -17.40 0.71 28.58
N PHE A 226 -16.87 -0.01 29.58
CA PHE A 226 -15.43 -0.12 29.84
C PHE A 226 -14.74 -1.01 28.78
N PRO A 227 -13.52 -0.67 28.31
CA PRO A 227 -12.82 -1.46 27.29
C PRO A 227 -12.41 -2.83 27.82
N GLY A 228 -12.69 -3.89 27.04
CA GLY A 228 -12.39 -5.27 27.44
C GLY A 228 -10.90 -5.51 27.73
N PHE A 229 -10.63 -6.38 28.70
CA PHE A 229 -9.28 -6.88 29.03
C PHE A 229 -8.76 -7.94 28.05
N GLU A 230 -9.50 -8.21 26.96
CA GLU A 230 -9.15 -9.19 25.96
C GLU A 230 -7.86 -8.83 25.22
N THR A 231 -6.98 -9.81 25.05
CA THR A 231 -5.75 -9.70 24.25
C THR A 231 -6.02 -9.80 22.75
N SER A 232 -7.29 -9.74 22.33
CA SER A 232 -7.67 -9.73 20.92
C SER A 232 -7.07 -8.52 20.22
N MET A 233 -6.32 -8.78 19.15
CA MET A 233 -5.80 -7.71 18.32
C MET A 233 -6.84 -7.18 17.33
N THR A 234 -7.94 -7.92 17.12
CA THR A 234 -9.01 -7.60 16.14
C THR A 234 -10.22 -6.85 16.71
N GLN A 235 -10.32 -6.71 18.03
CA GLN A 235 -11.32 -5.81 18.62
C GLN A 235 -10.87 -4.36 18.44
N ARG A 236 -11.77 -3.49 17.92
CA ARG A 236 -11.50 -2.06 17.68
C ARG A 236 -10.87 -1.38 18.91
N TYR A 237 -11.38 -1.72 20.09
CA TYR A 237 -10.91 -1.21 21.37
C TYR A 237 -10.76 -2.33 22.39
N THR A 238 -9.53 -2.51 22.89
CA THR A 238 -9.21 -3.29 24.08
C THR A 238 -8.29 -2.47 24.96
N ILE A 239 -8.25 -2.74 26.27
CA ILE A 239 -7.36 -2.00 27.17
C ILE A 239 -5.89 -2.10 26.71
N TRP A 240 -5.48 -3.27 26.19
CA TRP A 240 -4.11 -3.50 25.73
C TRP A 240 -3.78 -2.71 24.46
N ASN A 241 -4.68 -2.72 23.46
CA ASN A 241 -4.39 -2.05 22.19
C ASN A 241 -4.38 -0.52 22.35
N ILE A 242 -5.33 0.03 23.12
CA ILE A 242 -5.41 1.46 23.45
C ILE A 242 -4.17 1.92 24.23
N LEU A 243 -3.75 1.18 25.27
CA LEU A 243 -2.58 1.55 26.06
C LEU A 243 -1.28 1.46 25.25
N ILE A 244 -1.07 0.38 24.49
CA ILE A 244 0.16 0.17 23.74
C ILE A 244 0.23 1.15 22.54
N GLN A 245 -0.88 1.45 21.86
CA GLN A 245 -0.93 2.55 20.90
C GLN A 245 -0.54 3.87 21.57
N GLY A 246 -1.13 4.21 22.71
CA GLY A 246 -0.84 5.44 23.44
C GLY A 246 0.65 5.60 23.74
N ILE A 247 1.29 4.53 24.23
CA ILE A 247 2.74 4.50 24.52
C ILE A 247 3.55 4.72 23.23
N VAL A 248 3.28 3.94 22.18
CA VAL A 248 4.11 3.96 20.97
C VAL A 248 3.90 5.23 20.16
N LEU A 249 2.66 5.70 20.01
CA LEU A 249 2.32 6.92 19.29
C LEU A 249 2.97 8.16 19.94
N SER A 250 2.89 8.28 21.26
CA SER A 250 3.54 9.37 21.99
C SER A 250 5.06 9.25 21.94
N PHE A 251 5.63 8.05 22.14
CA PHE A 251 7.07 7.86 22.10
C PHE A 251 7.68 8.22 20.73
N ILE A 252 7.05 7.80 19.62
CA ILE A 252 7.52 8.17 18.27
C ILE A 252 7.32 9.67 18.02
N SER A 253 6.18 10.24 18.43
CA SER A 253 5.88 11.65 18.19
C SER A 253 6.81 12.59 18.92
N PHE A 254 7.14 12.33 20.19
CA PHE A 254 8.02 13.21 20.97
C PHE A 254 9.50 12.76 20.96
N GLY A 255 9.78 11.52 20.55
CA GLY A 255 11.12 10.93 20.53
C GLY A 255 11.77 10.81 19.14
N GLY A 256 11.03 10.95 18.04
CA GLY A 256 11.56 10.81 16.67
C GLY A 256 10.98 11.76 15.61
N ASN A 257 9.86 12.44 15.85
CA ASN A 257 9.30 13.40 14.89
C ASN A 257 9.94 14.80 15.05
N GLN A 258 10.52 15.32 13.96
CA GLN A 258 11.11 16.66 13.90
C GLN A 258 10.15 17.75 14.41
N VAL A 259 8.84 17.64 14.16
CA VAL A 259 7.85 18.66 14.53
C VAL A 259 7.79 18.92 16.04
N GLN A 260 8.01 17.88 16.85
CA GLN A 260 8.04 17.99 18.31
C GLN A 260 9.47 18.20 18.83
N ILE A 261 10.46 17.51 18.25
CA ILE A 261 11.87 17.65 18.65
C ILE A 261 12.34 19.11 18.45
N GLN A 262 11.97 19.76 17.35
CA GLN A 262 12.34 21.15 17.07
C GLN A 262 11.79 22.12 18.13
N ARG A 263 10.59 21.87 18.67
CA ARG A 263 10.00 22.64 19.78
C ARG A 263 10.77 22.45 21.07
N LEU A 264 11.04 21.20 21.43
CA LEU A 264 11.79 20.82 22.61
C LEU A 264 13.21 21.38 22.61
N LEU A 265 13.79 21.64 21.43
CA LEU A 265 15.10 22.29 21.23
C LEU A 265 15.05 23.84 21.16
N THR A 266 13.88 24.48 21.26
CA THR A 266 13.78 25.96 21.34
C THR A 266 14.04 26.55 22.73
N VAL A 267 14.19 25.70 23.75
CA VAL A 267 14.49 26.13 25.13
C VAL A 267 15.93 25.80 25.51
N LYS A 268 16.49 26.62 26.41
CA LYS A 268 17.93 26.66 26.69
C LYS A 268 18.53 25.36 27.24
N ASN A 269 17.80 24.70 28.14
CA ASN A 269 18.29 23.56 28.94
C ASN A 269 17.29 22.40 28.90
N ILE A 270 17.79 21.16 28.96
CA ILE A 270 16.98 19.94 29.01
C ILE A 270 15.94 19.95 30.15
N SER A 271 16.27 20.47 31.33
CA SER A 271 15.32 20.55 32.45
C SER A 271 14.11 21.44 32.15
N ARG A 272 14.30 22.53 31.41
CA ARG A 272 13.19 23.38 30.92
C ARG A 272 12.40 22.67 29.81
N SER A 273 13.07 21.89 28.97
CA SER A 273 12.43 21.11 27.89
C SER A 273 11.53 19.99 28.45
N ARG A 274 12.03 19.26 29.46
CA ARG A 274 11.23 18.29 30.23
C ARG A 274 10.04 18.95 30.91
N LEU A 275 10.23 20.10 31.55
CA LEU A 275 9.11 20.82 32.18
C LEU A 275 8.07 21.31 31.16
N ALA A 276 8.49 21.80 29.99
CA ALA A 276 7.57 22.15 28.90
C ALA A 276 6.77 20.93 28.40
N LEU A 277 7.43 19.78 28.24
CA LEU A 277 6.76 18.52 27.89
C LEU A 277 5.78 18.10 29.00
N TYR A 278 6.19 18.11 30.27
CA TYR A 278 5.33 17.75 31.41
C TYR A 278 4.10 18.65 31.56
N ILE A 279 4.20 19.94 31.26
CA ILE A 279 3.05 20.86 31.24
C ILE A 279 2.12 20.54 30.05
N SER A 280 2.66 20.13 28.90
CA SER A 280 1.83 19.76 27.74
C SER A 280 1.03 18.47 27.94
N ILE A 281 1.43 17.58 28.87
CA ILE A 281 0.75 16.31 29.16
C ILE A 281 -0.70 16.52 29.64
N PRO A 282 -0.97 17.18 30.79
CA PRO A 282 -2.34 17.37 31.26
C PRO A 282 -3.16 18.18 30.25
N MET A 283 -2.57 19.16 29.57
CA MET A 283 -3.28 19.95 28.56
C MET A 283 -3.77 19.09 27.39
N GLY A 284 -2.90 18.25 26.82
CA GLY A 284 -3.26 17.34 25.72
C GLY A 284 -4.27 16.27 26.15
N CYS A 285 -4.08 15.67 27.34
CA CYS A 285 -5.02 14.69 27.85
C CYS A 285 -6.40 15.28 28.17
N SER A 286 -6.45 16.49 28.76
CA SER A 286 -7.70 17.21 28.99
C SER A 286 -8.39 17.57 27.67
N PHE A 287 -7.66 18.08 26.67
CA PHE A 287 -8.24 18.40 25.36
C PHE A 287 -8.81 17.15 24.68
N HIS A 288 -8.06 16.05 24.65
CA HIS A 288 -8.53 14.78 24.10
C HIS A 288 -9.78 14.26 24.81
N LEU A 289 -9.79 14.31 26.15
CA LEU A 289 -10.96 13.92 26.96
C LEU A 289 -12.19 14.78 26.67
N LEU A 290 -12.03 16.11 26.53
CA LEU A 290 -13.13 17.01 26.20
C LEU A 290 -13.71 16.72 24.80
N ASN A 291 -12.88 16.43 23.79
CA ASN A 291 -13.36 15.96 22.48
C ASN A 291 -14.12 14.64 22.60
N CYS A 292 -13.66 13.72 23.45
CA CYS A 292 -14.39 12.48 23.67
C CYS A 292 -15.78 12.75 24.28
N LEU A 293 -15.87 13.66 25.27
CA LEU A 293 -17.14 14.06 25.89
C LEU A 293 -18.08 14.77 24.90
N VAL A 294 -17.57 15.57 23.95
CA VAL A 294 -18.41 16.21 22.91
C VAL A 294 -19.19 15.17 22.12
N GLY A 295 -18.55 14.07 21.70
CA GLY A 295 -19.25 13.01 20.97
C GLY A 295 -20.35 12.31 21.78
N ILE A 296 -20.16 12.18 23.10
CA ILE A 296 -21.18 11.65 24.01
C ILE A 296 -22.36 12.61 24.16
N VAL A 297 -22.09 13.91 24.31
CA VAL A 297 -23.14 14.95 24.42
C VAL A 297 -23.95 15.06 23.12
N ILE A 298 -23.29 15.03 21.96
CA ILE A 298 -23.97 15.04 20.64
C ILE A 298 -24.78 13.75 20.44
N TYR A 299 -24.30 12.60 20.93
CA TYR A 299 -25.07 11.36 20.91
C TYR A 299 -26.34 11.47 21.75
N ALA A 300 -26.24 11.97 22.98
CA ALA A 300 -27.40 12.13 23.84
C ALA A 300 -28.44 13.12 23.26
N TYR A 301 -27.98 14.16 22.55
CA TYR A 301 -28.86 15.11 21.86
C TYR A 301 -29.62 14.49 20.68
N TYR A 302 -28.97 13.65 19.86
CA TYR A 302 -29.59 12.97 18.71
C TYR A 302 -30.09 11.56 19.02
N ALA A 303 -30.23 11.17 20.30
CA ALA A 303 -30.57 9.80 20.71
C ALA A 303 -31.92 9.31 20.14
N SER A 304 -32.86 10.23 19.89
CA SER A 304 -34.23 9.97 19.40
C SER A 304 -34.42 10.13 17.89
N CYS A 305 -33.53 10.85 17.20
CA CYS A 305 -33.55 11.01 15.75
C CYS A 305 -32.15 11.30 15.22
N ASP A 306 -31.52 10.27 14.64
CA ASP A 306 -30.15 10.34 14.13
C ASP A 306 -30.06 11.14 12.81
N PRO A 307 -29.24 12.21 12.73
CA PRO A 307 -29.06 13.00 11.52
C PRO A 307 -28.36 12.23 10.39
N MET A 308 -27.70 11.09 10.66
CA MET A 308 -27.06 10.29 9.62
C MET A 308 -27.99 9.31 8.89
N THR A 309 -29.07 8.85 9.54
CA THR A 309 -29.95 7.79 9.01
C THR A 309 -31.37 8.24 8.70
N ARG A 310 -31.73 9.50 9.01
CA ARG A 310 -33.03 10.08 8.66
C ARG A 310 -33.24 10.26 7.13
N PRO A 311 -34.49 10.20 6.62
CA PRO A 311 -34.75 10.04 5.18
C PRO A 311 -34.29 11.19 4.27
N ASP A 312 -34.20 12.41 4.79
CA ASP A 312 -33.71 13.60 4.08
C ASP A 312 -32.17 13.71 4.06
N ASN A 313 -31.47 12.82 4.78
CA ASN A 313 -30.02 12.62 4.78
C ASN A 313 -29.18 13.92 4.71
N PRO A 314 -29.25 14.78 5.74
CA PRO A 314 -28.61 16.10 5.75
C PRO A 314 -27.07 16.06 5.80
N ILE A 315 -26.47 14.95 6.25
CA ILE A 315 -25.02 14.80 6.41
C ILE A 315 -24.51 13.50 5.76
N SER A 316 -23.65 13.65 4.76
CA SER A 316 -23.13 12.52 3.98
C SER A 316 -21.93 11.80 4.62
N SER A 317 -21.34 12.36 5.68
CA SER A 317 -20.25 11.74 6.42
C SER A 317 -20.25 12.09 7.90
N ALA A 318 -19.69 11.20 8.72
CA ALA A 318 -19.66 11.37 10.19
C ALA A 318 -18.88 12.62 10.64
N ASP A 319 -17.86 13.03 9.88
CA ASP A 319 -17.06 14.23 10.18
C ASP A 319 -17.85 15.55 10.02
N GLN A 320 -19.03 15.51 9.36
CA GLN A 320 -19.95 16.65 9.26
C GLN A 320 -20.85 16.78 10.49
N LEU A 321 -20.91 15.78 11.38
CA LEU A 321 -21.80 15.76 12.54
C LEU A 321 -21.58 16.96 13.49
N LEU A 322 -20.31 17.28 13.80
CA LEU A 322 -19.98 18.40 14.69
C LEU A 322 -20.31 19.77 14.04
N PRO A 323 -19.90 20.07 12.79
CA PRO A 323 -20.36 21.26 12.06
C PRO A 323 -21.88 21.37 11.96
N TYR A 324 -22.59 20.27 11.70
CA TYR A 324 -24.05 20.24 11.61
C TYR A 324 -24.69 20.58 12.96
N TYR A 325 -24.26 19.95 14.06
CA TYR A 325 -24.71 20.28 15.42
C TYR A 325 -24.48 21.75 15.77
N MET A 326 -23.30 22.30 15.43
CA MET A 326 -22.97 23.71 15.64
C MET A 326 -23.96 24.63 14.92
N MET A 327 -24.26 24.38 13.64
CA MET A 327 -25.16 25.23 12.87
C MET A 327 -26.64 25.06 13.23
N THR A 328 -27.09 23.87 13.65
CA THR A 328 -28.49 23.67 14.07
C THR A 328 -28.77 24.18 15.49
N THR A 329 -27.77 24.15 16.38
CA THR A 329 -28.00 24.34 17.82
C THR A 329 -27.41 25.64 18.39
N LEU A 330 -26.31 26.15 17.80
CA LEU A 330 -25.64 27.37 18.27
C LEU A 330 -26.05 28.63 17.48
N GLN A 331 -26.72 28.50 16.33
CA GLN A 331 -27.10 29.63 15.47
C GLN A 331 -28.01 30.66 16.17
N ALA A 332 -28.78 30.24 17.18
CA ALA A 332 -29.56 31.13 18.03
C ALA A 332 -28.72 32.11 18.88
N PHE A 333 -27.40 31.91 18.97
CA PHE A 333 -26.45 32.71 19.74
C PHE A 333 -25.41 33.34 18.80
N PRO A 334 -25.64 34.57 18.30
CA PRO A 334 -24.76 35.20 17.30
C PRO A 334 -23.29 35.24 17.74
N GLY A 335 -22.40 34.71 16.90
CA GLY A 335 -20.96 34.66 17.14
C GLY A 335 -20.46 33.36 17.81
N LEU A 336 -21.35 32.56 18.41
CA LEU A 336 -20.96 31.28 19.02
C LEU A 336 -20.62 30.21 17.95
N PRO A 337 -21.36 30.05 16.84
CA PRO A 337 -20.92 29.24 15.69
C PRO A 337 -19.56 29.68 15.14
N GLY A 338 -19.34 30.99 15.00
CA GLY A 338 -18.07 31.56 14.53
C GLY A 338 -16.89 31.22 15.45
N LEU A 339 -17.08 31.30 16.77
CA LEU A 339 -16.07 30.91 17.76
C LEU A 339 -15.74 29.41 17.68
N CYS A 340 -16.75 28.56 17.54
CA CYS A 340 -16.59 27.12 17.37
C CYS A 340 -15.80 26.77 16.10
N ILE A 341 -16.11 27.40 14.97
CA ILE A 341 -15.35 27.24 13.71
C ILE A 341 -13.92 27.76 13.85
N CYS A 342 -13.71 28.87 14.57
CA CYS A 342 -12.36 29.34 14.90
C CYS A 342 -11.55 28.29 15.66
N GLY A 343 -12.18 27.49 16.54
CA GLY A 343 -11.54 26.36 17.21
C GLY A 343 -11.08 25.26 16.24
N VAL A 344 -11.96 24.82 15.33
CA VAL A 344 -11.63 23.82 14.28
C VAL A 344 -10.48 24.32 13.38
N PHE A 345 -10.54 25.59 12.97
CA PHE A 345 -9.53 26.20 12.10
C PHE A 345 -8.19 26.41 12.80
N SER A 346 -8.23 26.79 14.08
CA SER A 346 -7.05 26.93 14.93
C SER A 346 -6.25 25.64 14.99
N ALA A 347 -6.92 24.49 15.15
CA ALA A 347 -6.29 23.17 15.18
C ALA A 347 -5.54 22.80 13.87
N SER A 348 -6.06 23.19 12.70
CA SER A 348 -5.34 22.98 11.44
C SER A 348 -4.27 24.04 11.18
N LEU A 349 -4.49 25.30 11.56
CA LEU A 349 -3.51 26.37 11.41
C LEU A 349 -2.22 26.09 12.23
N SER A 350 -2.36 25.65 13.49
CA SER A 350 -1.25 25.24 14.35
C SER A 350 -0.51 24.01 13.83
N THR A 351 -1.23 23.06 13.25
CA THR A 351 -0.62 21.83 12.69
C THR A 351 0.15 22.14 11.39
N VAL A 352 -0.36 23.03 10.54
CA VAL A 352 0.27 23.42 9.27
C VAL A 352 1.46 24.36 9.50
N SER A 353 1.35 25.34 10.41
CA SER A 353 2.44 26.25 10.79
C SER A 353 3.69 25.44 11.21
N SER A 354 3.44 24.43 12.05
CA SER A 354 4.38 23.45 12.57
C SER A 354 5.09 22.63 11.51
N ALA A 355 4.30 21.99 10.64
CA ALA A 355 4.82 21.10 9.61
C ALA A 355 5.68 21.88 8.60
N VAL A 356 5.25 23.07 8.16
CA VAL A 356 6.02 23.89 7.21
C VAL A 356 7.35 24.40 7.81
N ASN A 357 7.36 24.79 9.09
CA ASN A 357 8.60 25.19 9.75
C ASN A 357 9.58 24.01 9.90
N SER A 358 9.06 22.81 10.14
CA SER A 358 9.83 21.57 10.28
C SER A 358 10.39 21.06 8.94
N LEU A 359 9.57 21.09 7.88
CA LEU A 359 9.97 20.88 6.49
C LEU A 359 11.13 21.81 6.11
N THR A 360 11.05 23.09 6.50
CA THR A 360 12.12 24.05 6.23
C THR A 360 13.38 23.72 7.00
N ALA A 361 13.28 23.40 8.30
CA ALA A 361 14.43 23.06 9.11
C ALA A 361 15.22 21.87 8.51
N VAL A 362 14.51 20.82 8.11
CA VAL A 362 15.11 19.62 7.49
C VAL A 362 15.70 19.93 6.13
N THR A 363 14.95 20.54 5.20
CA THR A 363 15.49 20.87 3.88
C THR A 363 16.67 21.83 3.95
N MET A 364 16.63 22.82 4.86
CA MET A 364 17.73 23.77 5.01
C MET A 364 18.96 23.13 5.67
N GLN A 365 18.82 22.47 6.82
CA GLN A 365 19.96 21.96 7.59
C GLN A 365 20.48 20.61 7.06
N ASP A 366 19.60 19.71 6.62
CA ASP A 366 19.96 18.33 6.25
C ASP A 366 20.25 18.14 4.75
N LEU A 367 19.56 18.89 3.88
CA LEU A 367 19.71 18.73 2.42
C LEU A 367 20.55 19.83 1.77
N LEU A 368 20.30 21.11 2.09
CA LEU A 368 20.91 22.23 1.36
C LEU A 368 22.19 22.77 2.00
N LYS A 369 22.23 22.98 3.33
CA LYS A 369 23.41 23.50 4.04
C LYS A 369 24.70 22.71 3.73
N PRO A 370 24.72 21.36 3.70
CA PRO A 370 25.91 20.60 3.31
C PRO A 370 26.41 20.90 1.88
N MET A 371 25.54 21.35 0.97
CA MET A 371 25.88 21.75 -0.40
C MET A 371 26.19 23.25 -0.55
N LEU A 372 25.79 24.09 0.41
CA LEU A 372 26.02 25.53 0.41
C LEU A 372 27.29 25.92 1.18
N GLU A 373 27.62 25.19 2.24
CA GLU A 373 28.87 25.35 2.99
C GLU A 373 30.08 24.95 2.13
N SER A 374 29.97 23.92 1.30
CA SER A 374 31.00 23.56 0.30
C SER A 374 31.20 24.61 -0.81
N ARG A 375 30.33 25.63 -0.88
CA ARG A 375 30.44 26.80 -1.77
C ARG A 375 30.76 28.10 -1.01
N GLY A 376 31.15 28.03 0.27
CA GLY A 376 31.64 29.19 1.04
C GLY A 376 30.59 30.28 1.35
N MET A 377 29.30 29.92 1.47
CA MET A 377 28.22 30.91 1.59
C MET A 377 28.05 31.48 3.02
N SER A 378 27.91 32.81 3.14
CA SER A 378 27.70 33.49 4.43
C SER A 378 26.34 33.23 5.09
N GLN A 379 26.32 33.16 6.42
CA GLN A 379 25.14 32.96 7.28
C GLN A 379 23.93 33.87 6.94
N LYS A 380 24.15 35.16 6.61
CA LYS A 380 23.05 36.06 6.20
C LYS A 380 22.38 35.62 4.90
N LYS A 381 23.14 35.07 3.95
CA LYS A 381 22.61 34.52 2.69
C LYS A 381 21.89 33.19 2.94
N MET A 382 22.38 32.36 3.87
CA MET A 382 21.69 31.13 4.29
C MET A 382 20.36 31.40 5.00
N ALA A 383 20.27 32.42 5.86
CA ALA A 383 19.01 32.85 6.47
C ALA A 383 18.01 33.43 5.44
N PHE A 384 18.50 34.08 4.38
CA PHE A 384 17.67 34.48 3.23
C PHE A 384 17.19 33.28 2.41
N ALA A 385 18.08 32.31 2.16
CA ALA A 385 17.72 31.06 1.49
C ALA A 385 16.64 30.30 2.27
N ALA A 386 16.74 30.17 3.59
CA ALA A 386 15.70 29.55 4.43
C ALA A 386 14.33 30.25 4.27
N LYS A 387 14.30 31.59 4.21
CA LYS A 387 13.07 32.37 3.96
C LYS A 387 12.55 32.19 2.54
N ALA A 388 13.43 32.06 1.55
CA ALA A 388 13.08 31.77 0.16
C ALA A 388 12.56 30.32 -0.01
N ILE A 389 13.12 29.35 0.73
CA ILE A 389 12.69 27.95 0.79
C ILE A 389 11.32 27.84 1.47
N ILE A 390 11.07 28.61 2.54
CA ILE A 390 9.74 28.76 3.13
C ILE A 390 8.76 29.31 2.11
N LYS A 391 9.12 30.43 1.46
CA LYS A 391 8.29 31.04 0.44
C LYS A 391 8.03 30.04 -0.70
N MET A 392 9.03 29.26 -1.11
CA MET A 392 8.92 28.21 -2.12
C MET A 392 8.00 27.07 -1.65
N TYR A 393 8.23 26.43 -0.50
CA TYR A 393 7.36 25.36 0.00
C TYR A 393 5.92 25.81 0.24
N LYS A 394 5.71 27.10 0.54
CA LYS A 394 4.38 27.68 0.74
C LYS A 394 3.72 28.15 -0.54
N TYR A 395 4.48 28.61 -1.53
CA TYR A 395 3.98 28.90 -2.86
C TYR A 395 3.71 27.60 -3.62
N LEU A 396 4.52 26.55 -3.40
CA LEU A 396 4.14 25.19 -3.70
C LEU A 396 2.85 24.86 -2.95
N ALA A 397 2.78 24.95 -1.62
CA ALA A 397 1.53 24.64 -0.90
C ALA A 397 0.31 25.34 -1.53
N SER A 398 0.30 26.68 -1.67
CA SER A 398 -0.86 27.42 -2.19
C SER A 398 -1.14 27.25 -3.69
N LEU A 399 -0.12 27.06 -4.55
CA LEU A 399 -0.29 26.97 -6.01
C LEU A 399 -0.44 25.51 -6.48
N TYR A 400 0.23 24.57 -5.81
CA TYR A 400 0.07 23.13 -6.02
C TYR A 400 -1.21 22.60 -5.34
N GLN A 401 -1.84 23.34 -4.40
CA GLN A 401 -3.06 22.91 -3.73
C GLN A 401 -4.31 22.77 -4.61
N GLY A 402 -4.34 23.30 -5.84
CA GLY A 402 -5.40 22.93 -6.79
C GLY A 402 -5.12 21.58 -7.44
N VAL A 403 -4.04 21.51 -8.23
CA VAL A 403 -3.77 20.38 -9.13
C VAL A 403 -3.11 19.20 -8.42
N VAL A 404 -2.18 19.44 -7.50
CA VAL A 404 -1.39 18.40 -6.85
C VAL A 404 -1.92 18.05 -5.46
N VAL A 405 -2.72 18.90 -4.78
CA VAL A 405 -3.64 18.36 -3.77
C VAL A 405 -4.86 17.72 -4.44
N GLY A 406 -5.37 18.21 -5.57
CA GLY A 406 -6.31 17.43 -6.39
C GLY A 406 -5.77 16.03 -6.73
N LEU A 407 -4.50 15.91 -7.16
CA LEU A 407 -3.89 14.64 -7.54
C LEU A 407 -3.33 13.83 -6.36
N LEU A 408 -2.66 14.43 -5.37
CA LEU A 408 -2.14 13.73 -4.19
C LEU A 408 -3.18 13.55 -3.10
N SER A 409 -4.25 14.33 -3.04
CA SER A 409 -5.44 13.93 -2.30
C SER A 409 -6.29 12.98 -3.14
N ALA A 410 -6.34 13.02 -4.48
CA ALA A 410 -6.91 11.88 -5.21
C ALA A 410 -6.09 10.60 -4.99
N ILE A 411 -4.76 10.65 -4.87
CA ILE A 411 -3.90 9.48 -4.62
C ILE A 411 -3.86 9.12 -3.13
N ALA A 412 -3.89 10.07 -2.20
CA ALA A 412 -3.88 9.80 -0.75
C ALA A 412 -5.29 9.57 -0.21
N ILE A 413 -6.33 10.17 -0.76
CA ILE A 413 -7.73 9.78 -0.53
C ILE A 413 -8.01 8.49 -1.30
N ALA A 414 -7.54 8.24 -2.53
CA ALA A 414 -7.66 6.88 -3.10
C ALA A 414 -6.82 5.86 -2.32
N ALA A 415 -5.68 6.23 -1.73
CA ALA A 415 -4.92 5.34 -0.85
C ALA A 415 -5.50 5.26 0.57
N TRP A 416 -6.28 6.23 1.06
CA TRP A 416 -6.90 6.19 2.40
C TRP A 416 -8.34 5.67 2.33
N ILE A 417 -8.98 5.77 1.17
CA ILE A 417 -10.08 4.91 0.71
C ILE A 417 -9.52 3.52 0.42
N SER A 418 -8.32 3.32 -0.13
CA SER A 418 -7.78 1.95 -0.22
C SER A 418 -7.46 1.39 1.16
N PHE A 419 -6.96 2.22 2.08
CA PHE A 419 -6.59 1.79 3.41
C PHE A 419 -7.76 1.77 4.42
N GLY A 420 -8.90 2.39 4.11
CA GLY A 420 -10.02 2.60 5.05
C GLY A 420 -11.43 2.53 4.46
N ALA A 421 -11.55 2.42 3.14
CA ALA A 421 -12.80 2.19 2.41
C ALA A 421 -12.56 1.28 1.19
N SER A 422 -12.17 0.03 1.48
CA SER A 422 -12.85 -1.05 0.77
C SER A 422 -14.34 -0.75 0.88
N ALA A 423 -15.01 -0.56 -0.25
CA ALA A 423 -16.45 -0.26 -0.29
C ALA A 423 -17.33 -1.37 0.32
N ASN A 424 -16.72 -2.47 0.78
CA ASN A 424 -17.34 -3.62 1.41
C ASN A 424 -16.75 -3.95 2.80
N ALA A 425 -15.85 -3.14 3.40
CA ALA A 425 -15.45 -3.38 4.79
C ALA A 425 -16.70 -3.40 5.68
N PRO A 426 -16.85 -4.36 6.62
CA PRO A 426 -18.06 -4.44 7.42
C PRO A 426 -18.13 -3.16 8.22
N GLU A 427 -19.17 -2.36 7.99
CA GLU A 427 -19.35 -1.12 8.74
C GLU A 427 -19.24 -1.49 10.22
N PRO A 428 -18.27 -0.91 10.97
CA PRO A 428 -17.99 -1.42 12.29
C PRO A 428 -19.25 -1.21 13.11
N LYS A 429 -19.82 -2.29 13.65
CA LYS A 429 -21.17 -2.32 14.27
C LYS A 429 -21.40 -1.04 15.06
N PHE A 430 -22.20 -0.14 14.52
CA PHE A 430 -22.59 1.07 15.22
C PHE A 430 -23.37 0.65 16.47
N LEU A 431 -23.11 1.30 17.60
CA LEU A 431 -24.01 1.17 18.73
C LEU A 431 -25.39 1.71 18.27
N PRO A 432 -26.51 1.02 18.57
CA PRO A 432 -27.81 1.35 17.98
C PRO A 432 -28.23 2.80 18.28
N VAL A 433 -28.92 3.43 17.33
CA VAL A 433 -29.49 4.79 17.45
C VAL A 433 -30.96 4.72 17.06
N SER A 434 -31.83 5.50 17.72
CA SER A 434 -33.28 5.44 17.45
C SER A 434 -33.69 6.34 16.28
N LEU A 435 -34.74 5.91 15.60
CA LEU A 435 -35.47 6.66 14.56
C LEU A 435 -36.90 7.04 15.00
N GLU A 436 -37.32 6.64 16.21
CA GLU A 436 -38.72 6.72 16.68
C GLU A 436 -39.22 8.14 16.97
N GLY A 437 -38.39 9.18 16.75
CA GLY A 437 -38.75 10.60 16.92
C GLY A 437 -38.57 11.49 15.69
N CYS A 438 -38.25 10.95 14.51
CA CYS A 438 -38.00 11.79 13.33
C CYS A 438 -39.30 12.31 12.67
N PRO A 439 -39.40 13.61 12.32
CA PRO A 439 -40.60 14.15 11.67
C PRO A 439 -40.76 13.65 10.23
N ALA A 440 -41.86 12.95 9.96
CA ALA A 440 -42.23 12.53 8.61
C ALA A 440 -42.78 13.72 7.81
N ASN A 441 -42.09 14.13 6.75
CA ASN A 441 -42.43 15.37 6.06
C ASN A 441 -43.56 15.18 5.03
N SER A 442 -44.66 15.91 5.23
CA SER A 442 -45.84 15.91 4.38
C SER A 442 -45.66 16.78 3.13
N SER A 443 -45.38 16.19 1.95
CA SER A 443 -45.60 16.87 0.66
C SER A 443 -45.50 15.92 -0.55
N LEU A 444 -46.65 15.55 -1.12
CA LEU A 444 -46.76 15.09 -2.52
C LEU A 444 -47.97 15.80 -3.15
N PRO A 445 -47.78 16.71 -4.12
CA PRO A 445 -48.89 17.30 -4.85
C PRO A 445 -49.31 16.35 -5.97
N PHE A 446 -50.32 15.54 -5.71
CA PHE A 446 -51.16 14.99 -6.77
C PHE A 446 -52.53 15.66 -6.66
N GLU A 447 -52.89 16.42 -7.69
CA GLU A 447 -54.26 16.89 -7.87
C GLU A 447 -55.15 15.67 -8.17
N THR A 448 -55.72 15.05 -7.14
CA THR A 448 -56.95 14.28 -7.33
C THR A 448 -58.12 15.26 -7.37
N SER A 449 -58.58 15.51 -8.59
CA SER A 449 -59.80 16.25 -8.88
C SER A 449 -60.95 15.83 -7.96
N SER A 450 -61.65 16.81 -7.41
CA SER A 450 -62.87 16.63 -6.63
C SER A 450 -63.88 15.72 -7.33
N ILE A 451 -64.20 14.56 -6.74
CA ILE A 451 -65.46 13.82 -6.83
C ILE A 451 -65.42 12.74 -5.73
N LEU A 452 -66.56 12.51 -5.07
CA LEU A 452 -66.79 11.51 -4.00
C LEU A 452 -65.99 11.71 -2.71
N ASN A 453 -66.43 12.68 -1.92
CA ASN A 453 -66.50 12.49 -0.47
C ASN A 453 -67.96 12.21 -0.08
N GLU A 454 -68.15 11.55 1.07
CA GLU A 454 -69.44 11.19 1.68
C GLU A 454 -70.35 10.18 0.93
N THR A 455 -70.31 8.92 1.37
CA THR A 455 -71.47 8.31 2.06
C THR A 455 -71.05 7.18 2.99
N MET A 456 -71.64 7.16 4.19
CA MET A 456 -71.91 5.97 5.03
C MET A 456 -70.72 5.13 5.51
N ALA A 457 -70.37 5.33 6.79
CA ALA A 457 -69.58 4.38 7.56
C ALA A 457 -70.30 3.02 7.69
N SER A 458 -69.54 1.92 7.63
CA SER A 458 -70.01 0.59 8.06
C SER A 458 -68.87 -0.18 8.78
N PRO A 459 -69.18 -0.98 9.82
CA PRO A 459 -68.17 -1.50 10.74
C PRO A 459 -67.60 -2.85 10.28
N LEU A 460 -66.69 -2.83 9.29
CA LEU A 460 -66.05 -4.06 8.77
C LEU A 460 -64.51 -3.99 8.62
N VAL A 461 -63.88 -2.86 8.97
CA VAL A 461 -62.42 -2.66 8.85
C VAL A 461 -61.67 -2.89 10.17
N SER A 462 -62.39 -2.97 11.30
CA SER A 462 -61.80 -3.08 12.64
C SER A 462 -61.07 -4.38 13.04
N PRO A 463 -61.17 -5.53 12.33
CA PRO A 463 -60.33 -6.71 12.64
C PRO A 463 -58.97 -6.75 11.92
N ILE A 464 -58.83 -6.02 10.80
CA ILE A 464 -57.65 -6.15 9.91
C ILE A 464 -56.49 -5.27 10.38
N ALA A 465 -56.80 -4.09 10.95
CA ALA A 465 -55.80 -3.18 11.50
C ALA A 465 -55.03 -3.76 12.71
N SER A 466 -55.63 -4.68 13.47
CA SER A 466 -54.99 -5.32 14.64
C SER A 466 -54.07 -6.49 14.30
N MET A 467 -54.13 -7.06 13.09
CA MET A 467 -53.23 -8.16 12.67
C MET A 467 -51.95 -7.68 11.97
N LEU A 468 -51.89 -6.42 11.54
CA LEU A 468 -50.73 -5.86 10.84
C LEU A 468 -49.66 -5.26 11.77
N ASN A 469 -49.89 -5.23 13.10
CA ASN A 469 -49.05 -4.50 14.04
C ASN A 469 -48.25 -5.37 15.03
N GLU A 470 -48.31 -6.71 14.94
CA GLU A 470 -47.53 -7.66 15.78
C GLU A 470 -46.38 -8.37 15.04
N SER A 471 -46.17 -8.10 13.75
CA SER A 471 -45.11 -8.74 12.94
C SER A 471 -43.82 -7.92 12.77
N ILE A 472 -43.72 -6.75 13.41
CA ILE A 472 -42.51 -5.90 13.40
C ILE A 472 -41.76 -5.99 14.74
N THR A 473 -41.48 -7.22 15.18
CA THR A 473 -40.47 -7.47 16.22
C THR A 473 -39.56 -8.63 15.87
N SER A 474 -38.25 -8.39 15.99
CA SER A 474 -37.11 -9.32 15.98
C SER A 474 -36.43 -9.70 14.63
N SER A 475 -35.09 -9.72 14.71
CA SER A 475 -34.13 -10.36 13.78
C SER A 475 -33.89 -9.76 12.39
N SER A 476 -33.21 -8.60 12.35
CA SER A 476 -32.31 -8.29 11.22
C SER A 476 -31.18 -9.34 11.17
N PRO A 477 -30.87 -9.97 10.01
CA PRO A 477 -29.82 -10.98 9.95
C PRO A 477 -28.42 -10.40 10.21
N GLU A 478 -27.64 -11.02 11.11
CA GLU A 478 -26.24 -10.64 11.30
C GLU A 478 -25.40 -11.02 10.07
N ALA A 479 -24.87 -10.02 9.35
CA ALA A 479 -23.92 -10.24 8.26
C ALA A 479 -22.63 -10.89 8.79
N THR A 480 -22.44 -12.18 8.51
CA THR A 480 -21.29 -12.96 9.00
C THR A 480 -19.99 -12.52 8.35
N SER A 481 -19.02 -12.12 9.18
CA SER A 481 -17.77 -11.39 8.84
C SER A 481 -16.68 -12.19 8.10
N GLU A 482 -17.08 -13.15 7.28
CA GLU A 482 -16.22 -14.03 6.51
C GLU A 482 -15.94 -13.35 5.18
N GLY A 483 -14.80 -12.65 5.10
CA GLY A 483 -14.50 -11.69 4.04
C GLY A 483 -13.32 -10.74 4.31
N PHE A 484 -12.97 -10.50 5.59
CA PHE A 484 -12.13 -9.34 5.95
C PHE A 484 -10.82 -9.63 6.59
N PHE A 485 -9.83 -8.84 6.22
CA PHE A 485 -8.42 -9.15 6.40
C PHE A 485 -8.06 -9.02 7.93
N PRO A 486 -7.40 -9.93 8.70
CA PRO A 486 -6.98 -9.63 10.09
C PRO A 486 -6.01 -8.53 10.45
N LEU A 487 -5.20 -7.93 9.58
CA LEU A 487 -4.79 -6.52 9.76
C LEU A 487 -5.79 -5.45 9.27
N TYR A 488 -6.97 -5.78 8.70
CA TYR A 488 -8.13 -4.87 8.47
C TYR A 488 -9.16 -4.99 9.61
N SER A 489 -9.33 -6.18 10.21
CA SER A 489 -9.97 -6.34 11.50
C SER A 489 -9.00 -6.07 12.65
N LEU A 490 -7.66 -6.08 12.47
CA LEU A 490 -6.76 -5.48 13.47
C LEU A 490 -7.27 -4.08 13.74
N SER A 491 -7.39 -3.74 15.01
CA SER A 491 -7.54 -2.34 15.35
C SER A 491 -6.36 -1.56 14.79
N PHE A 492 -6.65 -0.40 14.20
CA PHE A 492 -5.65 0.60 13.80
C PHE A 492 -4.75 1.01 14.98
N MET A 493 -5.19 0.78 16.23
CA MET A 493 -4.39 0.85 17.47
C MET A 493 -3.16 -0.08 17.49
N TRP A 494 -3.02 -1.04 16.57
CA TRP A 494 -1.82 -1.88 16.50
C TRP A 494 -0.81 -1.43 15.43
N PHE A 495 -1.17 -0.51 14.53
CA PHE A 495 -0.32 -0.19 13.38
C PHE A 495 1.01 0.48 13.79
N ALA A 496 1.00 1.44 14.70
CA ALA A 496 2.24 2.06 15.18
C ALA A 496 3.09 1.10 16.06
N PRO A 497 2.52 0.34 17.02
CA PRO A 497 3.22 -0.72 17.75
C PRO A 497 3.89 -1.76 16.86
N ILE A 498 3.19 -2.27 15.85
CA ILE A 498 3.74 -3.25 14.90
C ILE A 498 4.88 -2.62 14.09
N GLY A 499 4.68 -1.42 13.54
CA GLY A 499 5.70 -0.71 12.77
C GLY A 499 7.01 -0.48 13.56
N LEU A 500 6.90 -0.03 14.81
CA LEU A 500 8.06 0.14 15.70
C LEU A 500 8.75 -1.21 15.99
N SER A 501 7.97 -2.23 16.32
CA SER A 501 8.49 -3.56 16.70
C SER A 501 9.23 -4.22 15.54
N VAL A 502 8.67 -4.18 14.33
CA VAL A 502 9.31 -4.71 13.11
C VAL A 502 10.61 -3.95 12.82
N GLY A 503 10.59 -2.61 12.88
CA GLY A 503 11.79 -1.79 12.65
C GLY A 503 12.93 -2.10 13.62
N LEU A 504 12.62 -2.24 14.92
CA LEU A 504 13.60 -2.58 15.95
C LEU A 504 14.14 -4.01 15.79
N ILE A 505 13.28 -5.00 15.61
CA ILE A 505 13.67 -6.42 15.52
C ILE A 505 14.53 -6.66 14.27
N VAL A 506 14.07 -6.21 13.09
CA VAL A 506 14.80 -6.38 11.83
C VAL A 506 16.13 -5.61 11.87
N GLY A 507 16.12 -4.35 12.32
CA GLY A 507 17.33 -3.55 12.45
C GLY A 507 18.37 -4.17 13.39
N TYR A 508 17.93 -4.71 14.53
CA TYR A 508 18.80 -5.36 15.51
C TYR A 508 19.39 -6.67 14.99
N VAL A 509 18.58 -7.55 14.40
CA VAL A 509 19.05 -8.83 13.82
C VAL A 509 20.02 -8.59 12.67
N CYS A 510 19.71 -7.66 11.75
CA CYS A 510 20.64 -7.29 10.68
C CYS A 510 21.95 -6.71 11.24
N SER A 511 21.90 -5.88 12.28
CA SER A 511 23.11 -5.32 12.91
C SER A 511 23.99 -6.39 13.56
N ILE A 512 23.40 -7.36 14.27
CA ILE A 512 24.14 -8.51 14.83
C ILE A 512 24.79 -9.31 13.70
N MET A 513 24.03 -9.64 12.65
CA MET A 513 24.56 -10.40 11.52
C MET A 513 25.69 -9.68 10.78
N ILE A 514 25.63 -8.36 10.62
CA ILE A 514 26.72 -7.57 10.01
C ILE A 514 27.96 -7.61 10.91
N ASN A 515 27.82 -7.35 12.22
CA ASN A 515 28.95 -7.36 13.17
C ASN A 515 29.62 -8.73 13.28
N LEU A 516 28.85 -9.82 13.21
CA LEU A 516 29.39 -11.20 13.17
C LEU A 516 30.12 -11.53 11.86
N ILE A 517 29.83 -10.83 10.76
CA ILE A 517 30.49 -11.01 9.45
C ILE A 517 31.71 -10.11 9.29
N SER A 518 31.68 -8.89 9.84
CA SER A 518 32.82 -7.95 9.80
C SER A 518 33.95 -8.37 10.74
N GLY A 519 33.64 -9.03 11.86
CA GLY A 519 34.59 -9.28 12.95
C GLY A 519 34.94 -8.02 13.77
N GLU A 520 34.51 -6.85 13.30
CA GLU A 520 34.68 -5.55 13.94
C GLU A 520 33.37 -5.11 14.58
N THR A 521 33.42 -4.75 15.87
CA THR A 521 32.32 -4.01 16.52
C THR A 521 32.56 -2.51 16.33
N PRO A 522 31.64 -1.78 15.69
CA PRO A 522 31.84 -0.35 15.44
C PRO A 522 31.87 0.41 16.78
N TYR A 523 32.94 1.16 17.02
CA TYR A 523 33.05 2.05 18.18
C TYR A 523 31.95 3.12 18.14
N VAL A 524 31.26 3.30 19.26
CA VAL A 524 30.19 4.31 19.41
C VAL A 524 30.60 5.27 20.52
N PRO A 525 30.85 6.56 20.20
CA PRO A 525 31.04 7.60 21.20
C PRO A 525 29.89 7.61 22.23
N GLU A 526 30.21 7.70 23.53
CA GLU A 526 29.22 7.64 24.60
C GLU A 526 28.14 8.73 24.46
N GLU A 527 28.51 9.91 23.95
CA GLU A 527 27.61 11.04 23.61
C GLU A 527 26.41 10.63 22.74
N LEU A 528 26.58 9.63 21.87
CA LEU A 528 25.54 9.12 20.97
C LEU A 528 24.66 8.02 21.60
N LEU A 529 24.97 7.59 22.81
CA LEU A 529 24.17 6.63 23.58
C LEU A 529 23.22 7.38 24.52
N SER A 530 21.98 6.88 24.65
CA SER A 530 21.05 7.38 25.67
C SER A 530 21.59 7.08 27.08
N PRO A 531 21.22 7.85 28.11
CA PRO A 531 21.68 7.61 29.48
C PRO A 531 21.40 6.18 29.98
N LEU A 532 20.27 5.61 29.57
CA LEU A 532 19.90 4.21 29.83
C LEU A 532 20.88 3.23 29.18
N ALA A 533 21.30 3.47 27.93
CA ALA A 533 22.29 2.65 27.26
C ALA A 533 23.68 2.78 27.90
N ARG A 534 24.12 4.01 28.26
CA ARG A 534 25.39 4.27 28.96
C ARG A 534 25.48 3.47 30.27
N PHE A 535 24.40 3.44 31.06
CA PHE A 535 24.33 2.68 32.31
C PHE A 535 24.61 1.18 32.10
N PHE A 536 24.03 0.57 31.06
CA PHE A 536 24.25 -0.85 30.76
C PHE A 536 25.63 -1.15 30.14
N THR A 537 26.25 -0.21 29.42
CA THR A 537 27.62 -0.40 28.90
C THR A 537 28.68 -0.26 30.00
N ASN A 538 28.57 0.75 30.87
CA ASN A 538 29.57 0.99 31.91
C ASN A 538 29.61 -0.17 32.92
N ARG A 539 28.44 -0.70 33.30
CA ARG A 539 28.32 -1.88 34.17
C ARG A 539 28.93 -3.17 33.58
N LYS A 540 29.08 -3.27 32.25
CA LYS A 540 29.83 -4.37 31.62
C LYS A 540 31.35 -4.15 31.66
N LYS A 541 31.80 -2.90 31.60
CA LYS A 541 33.21 -2.51 31.65
C LYS A 541 33.82 -2.82 33.02
N ASP A 542 33.15 -2.41 34.09
CA ASP A 542 33.55 -2.69 35.49
C ASP A 542 33.67 -4.20 35.79
N ASN A 543 32.77 -5.01 35.23
CA ASN A 543 32.81 -6.47 35.39
C ASN A 543 33.94 -7.12 34.58
N GLY A 544 34.35 -6.53 33.46
CA GLY A 544 35.49 -6.99 32.66
C GLY A 544 36.82 -6.75 33.36
N GLU A 545 37.03 -5.55 33.91
CA GLU A 545 38.27 -5.21 34.63
C GLU A 545 38.47 -6.05 35.91
N LYS A 546 37.39 -6.44 36.58
CA LYS A 546 37.45 -7.40 37.70
C LYS A 546 37.89 -8.81 37.28
N ALA A 547 37.49 -9.27 36.10
CA ALA A 547 37.91 -10.58 35.59
C ALA A 547 39.38 -10.60 35.14
N MET A 548 39.86 -9.49 34.57
CA MET A 548 41.23 -9.40 34.01
C MET A 548 42.33 -9.37 35.08
N LYS A 549 42.00 -9.00 36.33
CA LYS A 549 42.93 -9.00 37.48
C LYS A 549 43.26 -10.39 38.05
N ILE A 550 42.65 -11.47 37.54
CA ILE A 550 42.76 -12.82 38.12
C ILE A 550 43.82 -13.70 37.42
N THR A 551 44.31 -13.31 36.24
CA THR A 551 45.33 -14.07 35.48
C THR A 551 46.68 -13.34 35.45
N SER A 552 47.69 -13.89 36.13
CA SER A 552 49.06 -13.35 36.21
C SER A 552 49.93 -13.72 34.99
N PRO A 553 50.92 -12.89 34.61
CA PRO A 553 51.75 -13.11 33.42
C PRO A 553 53.04 -13.89 33.72
N VAL A 554 52.97 -15.22 33.66
CA VAL A 554 54.15 -16.11 33.56
C VAL A 554 53.82 -17.19 32.52
N GLU A 555 54.83 -17.67 31.79
CA GLU A 555 54.74 -18.73 30.76
C GLU A 555 54.02 -18.35 29.44
N LEU A 556 54.72 -17.65 28.54
CA LEU A 556 54.61 -17.83 27.08
C LEU A 556 55.77 -17.15 26.32
N GLN A 557 57.01 -17.44 26.75
CA GLN A 557 58.22 -17.32 25.92
C GLN A 557 58.83 -18.71 25.74
N ASN A 558 59.44 -18.97 24.58
CA ASN A 558 60.09 -20.22 24.14
C ASN A 558 59.18 -21.39 23.70
N VAL A 559 58.71 -21.35 22.44
CA VAL A 559 58.88 -22.49 21.50
C VAL A 559 59.10 -21.93 20.09
N ASN A 560 60.09 -22.47 19.37
CA ASN A 560 60.45 -22.13 18.00
C ASN A 560 60.80 -23.45 17.28
N ILE A 561 60.21 -23.79 16.13
CA ILE A 561 60.67 -24.88 15.21
C ILE A 561 59.97 -24.82 13.84
N LYS A 562 60.60 -25.47 12.85
CA LYS A 562 60.46 -25.32 11.38
C LYS A 562 59.28 -26.06 10.72
N THR A 563 59.06 -25.72 9.45
CA THR A 563 58.12 -26.28 8.46
C THR A 563 58.59 -27.58 7.78
N THR A 564 57.70 -28.57 7.57
CA THR A 564 57.51 -29.30 6.28
C THR A 564 56.24 -30.20 6.25
N ASN A 565 55.59 -30.25 5.08
CA ASN A 565 54.64 -31.24 4.49
C ASN A 565 53.89 -32.32 5.31
N GLY A 566 52.56 -32.42 5.08
CA GLY A 566 51.93 -33.70 4.69
C GLY A 566 50.89 -34.39 5.61
N ARG A 567 49.59 -34.08 5.43
CA ARG A 567 48.35 -34.84 5.76
C ARG A 567 48.09 -35.44 7.17
N GLU A 568 46.93 -35.05 7.70
CA GLU A 568 45.94 -35.79 8.50
C GLU A 568 46.36 -36.62 9.74
N GLY A 569 45.83 -36.23 10.90
CA GLY A 569 45.88 -36.99 12.16
C GLY A 569 45.48 -36.11 13.34
N ASP A 570 44.39 -36.46 14.04
CA ASP A 570 43.83 -35.72 15.18
C ASP A 570 44.66 -35.82 16.47
N ILE A 571 44.13 -35.17 17.53
CA ILE A 571 44.44 -35.31 18.98
C ILE A 571 45.44 -34.26 19.49
N LEU A 572 45.17 -33.34 20.44
CA LEU A 572 44.06 -32.79 21.24
C LEU A 572 44.77 -31.83 22.27
N PRO A 573 44.15 -31.18 23.29
CA PRO A 573 42.73 -30.95 23.58
C PRO A 573 42.35 -29.49 24.00
N SER A 574 41.05 -29.31 24.25
CA SER A 574 40.49 -28.42 25.28
C SER A 574 40.71 -26.90 25.19
N PHE A 575 39.83 -26.21 24.42
CA PHE A 575 39.16 -24.97 24.88
C PHE A 575 37.99 -24.51 23.96
N ARG A 576 37.86 -25.08 22.75
CA ARG A 576 36.81 -24.69 21.77
C ARG A 576 35.42 -25.29 22.00
N THR A 577 35.28 -26.34 22.81
CA THR A 577 34.00 -27.06 22.99
C THR A 577 33.06 -26.43 24.03
N TRP A 578 33.58 -25.56 24.91
CA TRP A 578 32.89 -25.15 26.14
C TRP A 578 31.95 -23.93 26.04
N LYS A 579 31.63 -23.45 24.82
CA LYS A 579 30.63 -22.37 24.60
C LYS A 579 29.49 -22.71 23.64
N ILE A 580 29.46 -23.92 23.06
CA ILE A 580 28.35 -24.36 22.20
C ILE A 580 27.35 -25.22 22.99
N LEU A 581 27.83 -26.17 23.83
CA LEU A 581 26.93 -27.04 24.61
C LEU A 581 26.09 -26.28 25.65
N HIS A 582 26.65 -25.27 26.32
CA HIS A 582 25.87 -24.48 27.28
C HIS A 582 24.90 -23.49 26.64
N PHE A 583 25.04 -23.13 25.35
CA PHE A 583 24.01 -22.31 24.68
C PHE A 583 22.80 -23.16 24.28
N SER A 584 23.02 -24.42 23.85
CA SER A 584 21.92 -25.39 23.70
C SER A 584 21.26 -25.73 25.04
N GLU A 585 22.03 -25.92 26.13
CA GLU A 585 21.42 -26.13 27.46
C GLU A 585 20.71 -24.87 28.00
N LEU A 586 21.20 -23.66 27.75
CA LEU A 586 20.51 -22.44 28.22
C LEU A 586 19.19 -22.21 27.46
N ILE A 587 19.14 -22.55 26.18
CA ILE A 587 17.91 -22.58 25.37
C ILE A 587 16.95 -23.68 25.86
N LEU A 588 17.46 -24.81 26.37
CA LEU A 588 16.64 -25.90 26.93
C LEU A 588 16.27 -25.72 28.42
N LYS A 589 16.96 -24.84 29.17
CA LYS A 589 16.69 -24.56 30.60
C LYS A 589 15.99 -23.23 30.88
N PHE A 590 15.82 -22.35 29.88
CA PHE A 590 14.86 -21.24 29.99
C PHE A 590 13.43 -21.78 29.84
N LYS A 591 12.85 -22.21 30.97
CA LYS A 591 11.43 -22.49 31.13
C LYS A 591 10.61 -21.30 30.67
N PHE A 592 10.01 -21.42 29.49
CA PHE A 592 9.11 -20.45 28.89
C PHE A 592 7.69 -20.54 29.49
N ASP A 593 7.58 -20.65 30.82
CA ASP A 593 6.32 -20.85 31.57
C ASP A 593 5.38 -19.62 31.56
N SER A 594 5.55 -18.70 30.59
CA SER A 594 4.68 -17.55 30.33
C SER A 594 4.60 -17.15 28.84
N LEU A 595 5.12 -17.99 27.92
CA LEU A 595 4.55 -17.99 26.58
C LEU A 595 3.12 -18.51 26.73
N VAL A 596 2.12 -17.65 26.51
CA VAL A 596 0.74 -18.12 26.30
C VAL A 596 0.84 -19.21 25.23
N PRO A 597 0.46 -20.45 25.55
CA PRO A 597 1.04 -21.58 24.85
C PRO A 597 0.68 -21.52 23.37
N ILE A 598 1.63 -21.94 22.55
CA ILE A 598 1.30 -22.60 21.28
C ILE A 598 0.55 -23.87 21.69
N ARG A 599 -0.74 -23.71 22.03
CA ARG A 599 -1.70 -24.76 21.80
C ARG A 599 -1.59 -24.99 20.31
N ILE A 600 -1.10 -26.18 19.96
CA ILE A 600 -1.59 -26.91 18.81
C ILE A 600 -3.11 -26.74 18.88
N ILE A 601 -3.67 -25.86 18.03
CA ILE A 601 -5.11 -25.68 17.97
C ILE A 601 -5.64 -26.92 17.29
N ILE A 602 -5.88 -27.93 18.11
CA ILE A 602 -6.85 -28.97 17.83
C ILE A 602 -8.14 -28.23 17.51
N PHE A 603 -8.55 -28.34 16.24
CA PHE A 603 -9.77 -27.75 15.71
C PHE A 603 -10.94 -28.04 16.65
N THR A 604 -11.32 -27.04 17.44
CA THR A 604 -12.56 -27.07 18.23
C THR A 604 -13.54 -26.16 17.50
N CYS A 605 -14.27 -26.79 16.58
CA CYS A 605 -15.29 -26.15 15.77
C CYS A 605 -16.33 -25.48 16.67
N LYS A 606 -16.40 -24.15 16.66
CA LYS A 606 -17.52 -23.41 17.26
C LYS A 606 -18.54 -23.18 16.14
N MET A 607 -19.48 -24.12 16.00
CA MET A 607 -20.56 -24.01 15.02
C MET A 607 -21.44 -22.79 15.34
N GLY A 608 -21.68 -21.94 14.33
CA GLY A 608 -22.48 -20.73 14.46
C GLY A 608 -22.84 -20.14 13.09
N SER A 609 -24.05 -20.44 12.63
CA SER A 609 -24.67 -20.01 11.37
C SER A 609 -24.10 -20.60 10.06
N GLU A 610 -24.99 -20.78 9.08
CA GLU A 610 -24.81 -21.59 7.88
C GLU A 610 -24.04 -20.88 6.75
N LYS A 611 -22.72 -20.85 6.85
CA LYS A 611 -21.84 -20.73 5.66
C LYS A 611 -21.25 -22.08 5.28
N ALA A 612 -20.96 -22.28 3.99
CA ALA A 612 -20.37 -23.51 3.49
C ALA A 612 -18.85 -23.57 3.78
N VAL A 613 -18.51 -23.81 5.04
CA VAL A 613 -17.12 -23.85 5.54
C VAL A 613 -16.35 -25.06 5.00
N LEU A 614 -15.06 -24.83 4.69
CA LEU A 614 -14.04 -25.86 4.40
C LEU A 614 -13.94 -26.93 5.49
N SER A 615 -13.59 -28.16 5.07
CA SER A 615 -13.32 -29.26 5.99
C SER A 615 -11.93 -29.14 6.63
N VAL A 616 -11.72 -29.85 7.75
CA VAL A 616 -10.40 -29.93 8.41
C VAL A 616 -9.31 -30.45 7.47
N VAL A 617 -9.67 -31.34 6.52
CA VAL A 617 -8.75 -31.89 5.52
C VAL A 617 -8.24 -30.79 4.58
N ASP A 618 -9.11 -29.86 4.18
CA ASP A 618 -8.75 -28.74 3.29
C ASP A 618 -7.73 -27.81 3.97
N TYR A 619 -7.91 -27.52 5.26
CA TYR A 619 -6.96 -26.74 6.06
C TYR A 619 -5.60 -27.46 6.25
N ILE A 620 -5.60 -28.78 6.44
CA ILE A 620 -4.36 -29.57 6.52
C ILE A 620 -3.58 -29.49 5.20
N LEU A 621 -4.26 -29.61 4.06
CA LEU A 621 -3.64 -29.50 2.74
C LEU A 621 -3.04 -28.10 2.50
N PHE A 622 -3.76 -27.06 2.91
CA PHE A 622 -3.28 -25.68 2.83
C PHE A 622 -2.03 -25.45 3.70
N ALA A 623 -2.05 -25.90 4.96
CA ALA A 623 -0.90 -25.83 5.84
C ALA A 623 0.31 -26.62 5.30
N LEU A 624 0.07 -27.81 4.74
CA LEU A 624 1.11 -28.65 4.14
C LEU A 624 1.78 -27.96 2.94
N MET A 625 1.02 -27.30 2.07
CA MET A 625 1.55 -26.54 0.93
C MET A 625 2.49 -25.40 1.37
N LEU A 626 2.13 -24.67 2.43
CA LEU A 626 2.98 -23.62 3.02
C LEU A 626 4.24 -24.19 3.69
N LEU A 627 4.12 -25.33 4.38
CA LEU A 627 5.25 -26.02 5.02
C LEU A 627 6.24 -26.58 3.99
N VAL A 628 5.76 -27.19 2.90
CA VAL A 628 6.61 -27.68 1.80
C VAL A 628 7.34 -26.52 1.12
N SER A 629 6.62 -25.43 0.81
CA SER A 629 7.23 -24.22 0.23
C SER A 629 8.34 -23.63 1.13
N SER A 630 8.09 -23.58 2.44
CA SER A 630 9.08 -23.16 3.44
C SER A 630 10.26 -24.12 3.54
N GLY A 631 9.99 -25.42 3.54
CA GLY A 631 10.97 -26.50 3.61
C GLY A 631 11.96 -26.47 2.45
N ILE A 632 11.51 -26.18 1.23
CA ILE A 632 12.39 -26.00 0.06
C ILE A 632 13.36 -24.82 0.27
N GLY A 633 12.88 -23.68 0.79
CA GLY A 633 13.72 -22.53 1.11
C GLY A 633 14.77 -22.80 2.19
N VAL A 634 14.36 -23.53 3.24
CA VAL A 634 15.26 -23.98 4.33
C VAL A 634 16.28 -25.00 3.81
N TYR A 635 15.87 -25.96 3.00
CA TYR A 635 16.73 -26.96 2.38
C TYR A 635 17.86 -26.30 1.57
N PHE A 636 17.53 -25.35 0.67
CA PHE A 636 18.55 -24.66 -0.12
C PHE A 636 19.44 -23.69 0.69
N ARG A 637 19.04 -23.32 1.92
CA ARG A 637 19.89 -22.56 2.85
C ARG A 637 20.94 -23.44 3.51
N PHE A 638 20.61 -24.66 3.91
CA PHE A 638 21.51 -25.56 4.66
C PHE A 638 22.25 -26.57 3.77
N SER A 639 21.59 -27.16 2.78
CA SER A 639 22.07 -28.35 2.05
C SER A 639 23.13 -28.09 0.95
N GLY A 640 23.99 -27.08 1.10
CA GLY A 640 25.02 -26.87 0.08
C GLY A 640 26.13 -25.84 0.29
N GLY A 641 26.11 -25.00 1.33
CA GLY A 641 27.13 -23.94 1.50
C GLY A 641 27.18 -22.90 0.36
N LYS A 642 26.17 -22.93 -0.52
CA LYS A 642 26.08 -22.37 -1.88
C LYS A 642 25.21 -21.11 -1.94
N GLN A 643 25.42 -20.22 -0.97
CA GLN A 643 24.84 -18.86 -0.92
C GLN A 643 25.79 -17.91 -0.17
N LYS A 644 27.09 -18.01 -0.44
CA LYS A 644 28.11 -17.11 0.14
C LYS A 644 28.39 -15.90 -0.78
N THR A 645 28.10 -16.04 -2.07
CA THR A 645 28.30 -14.99 -3.07
C THR A 645 26.98 -14.44 -3.59
N ILE A 646 27.00 -13.19 -4.02
CA ILE A 646 25.79 -12.51 -4.52
C ILE A 646 25.30 -13.11 -5.85
N ASN A 647 26.23 -13.56 -6.70
CA ASN A 647 25.90 -14.28 -7.93
C ASN A 647 25.17 -15.60 -7.68
N GLU A 648 25.48 -16.31 -6.59
CA GLU A 648 24.78 -17.55 -6.29
C GLU A 648 23.41 -17.33 -5.64
N TYR A 649 23.27 -16.29 -4.83
CA TYR A 649 21.98 -15.89 -4.26
C TYR A 649 21.00 -15.35 -5.31
N LEU A 650 21.44 -14.46 -6.22
CA LEU A 650 20.58 -13.79 -7.19
C LEU A 650 20.44 -14.51 -8.55
N LEU A 651 21.47 -15.21 -9.03
CA LEU A 651 21.49 -15.83 -10.37
C LEU A 651 21.62 -17.36 -10.31
N ALA A 652 21.47 -17.96 -9.13
CA ALA A 652 21.59 -19.41 -8.92
C ALA A 652 22.91 -20.03 -9.43
N GLY A 653 23.98 -19.22 -9.57
CA GLY A 653 25.26 -19.67 -10.13
C GLY A 653 25.22 -20.00 -11.63
N LYS A 654 24.23 -19.48 -12.37
CA LYS A 654 24.06 -19.65 -13.83
C LYS A 654 24.05 -21.11 -14.32
N ASN A 655 23.62 -22.06 -13.49
CA ASN A 655 23.60 -23.50 -13.85
C ASN A 655 22.28 -24.20 -13.47
N MET A 656 21.14 -23.56 -13.68
CA MET A 656 19.84 -24.18 -13.44
C MET A 656 19.43 -25.16 -14.56
N PRO A 657 18.64 -26.20 -14.24
CA PRO A 657 17.99 -27.06 -15.23
C PRO A 657 16.83 -26.35 -15.94
N ILE A 658 16.52 -26.77 -17.17
CA ILE A 658 15.51 -26.13 -18.04
C ILE A 658 14.09 -26.23 -17.44
N LEU A 659 13.71 -27.40 -16.90
CA LEU A 659 12.33 -27.67 -16.53
C LEU A 659 11.81 -26.79 -15.37
N PRO A 660 12.51 -26.65 -14.22
CA PRO A 660 12.09 -25.70 -13.19
C PRO A 660 12.04 -24.27 -13.71
N VAL A 661 13.02 -23.83 -14.52
CA VAL A 661 13.01 -22.45 -15.07
C VAL A 661 11.81 -22.23 -16.00
N ALA A 662 11.41 -23.20 -16.84
CA ALA A 662 10.26 -23.07 -17.72
C ALA A 662 8.92 -22.97 -16.97
N PHE A 663 8.67 -23.86 -16.01
CA PHE A 663 7.47 -23.80 -15.16
C PHE A 663 7.44 -22.55 -14.28
N SER A 664 8.60 -22.14 -13.77
CA SER A 664 8.71 -21.00 -12.89
C SER A 664 8.62 -19.67 -13.67
N ILE A 665 9.02 -19.62 -14.95
CA ILE A 665 8.69 -18.52 -15.89
C ILE A 665 7.18 -18.35 -16.03
N MET A 666 6.44 -19.45 -16.20
CA MET A 666 4.98 -19.46 -16.30
C MET A 666 4.32 -19.04 -14.98
N ALA A 667 4.67 -19.68 -13.87
CA ALA A 667 4.11 -19.43 -12.55
C ALA A 667 4.41 -18.03 -11.97
N SER A 668 5.47 -17.35 -12.44
CA SER A 668 5.78 -15.98 -12.03
C SER A 668 4.78 -14.93 -12.52
N TYR A 669 3.94 -15.26 -13.49
CA TYR A 669 3.06 -14.31 -14.18
C TYR A 669 1.63 -14.77 -14.35
N LEU A 670 1.38 -16.07 -14.44
CA LEU A 670 0.04 -16.64 -14.29
C LEU A 670 -0.32 -16.66 -12.81
N SER A 671 -0.49 -15.46 -12.26
CA SER A 671 -0.70 -15.22 -10.84
C SER A 671 -2.10 -15.65 -10.39
N ALA A 672 -2.38 -15.54 -9.09
CA ALA A 672 -3.74 -15.76 -8.57
C ALA A 672 -4.80 -14.90 -9.27
N ILE A 673 -4.42 -13.73 -9.79
CA ILE A 673 -5.27 -12.85 -10.59
C ILE A 673 -5.67 -13.54 -11.91
N THR A 674 -4.80 -14.32 -12.54
CA THR A 674 -5.15 -15.13 -13.72
C THR A 674 -6.06 -16.29 -13.34
N VAL A 675 -5.77 -16.98 -12.23
CA VAL A 675 -6.53 -18.17 -11.80
C VAL A 675 -7.97 -17.81 -11.41
N ILE A 676 -8.18 -16.66 -10.77
CA ILE A 676 -9.50 -16.22 -10.29
C ILE A 676 -10.16 -15.20 -11.23
N GLY A 677 -9.41 -14.19 -11.65
CA GLY A 677 -9.90 -13.05 -12.42
C GLY A 677 -10.17 -13.37 -13.90
N THR A 678 -9.43 -14.28 -14.53
CA THR A 678 -9.76 -14.70 -15.91
C THR A 678 -11.13 -15.40 -15.98
N PRO A 679 -11.46 -16.38 -15.11
CA PRO A 679 -12.82 -16.90 -14.99
C PRO A 679 -13.89 -15.83 -14.77
N ALA A 680 -13.65 -14.86 -13.88
CA ALA A 680 -14.58 -13.77 -13.60
C ALA A 680 -14.79 -12.83 -14.81
N GLU A 681 -13.73 -12.50 -15.56
CA GLU A 681 -13.83 -11.75 -16.83
C GLU A 681 -14.63 -12.54 -17.87
N VAL A 682 -14.40 -13.84 -18.03
CA VAL A 682 -15.14 -14.68 -18.98
C VAL A 682 -16.63 -14.79 -18.61
N TYR A 683 -16.94 -14.87 -17.32
CA TYR A 683 -18.31 -14.92 -16.82
C TYR A 683 -19.11 -13.63 -17.13
N ILE A 684 -18.50 -12.46 -16.90
CA ILE A 684 -19.16 -11.15 -17.03
C ILE A 684 -19.08 -10.55 -18.44
N PHE A 685 -17.99 -10.80 -19.17
CA PHE A 685 -17.68 -10.15 -20.45
C PHE A 685 -17.33 -11.11 -21.59
N GLY A 686 -17.30 -12.42 -21.36
CA GLY A 686 -17.05 -13.43 -22.39
C GLY A 686 -15.57 -13.75 -22.66
N ILE A 687 -15.35 -14.76 -23.52
CA ILE A 687 -14.06 -15.42 -23.77
C ILE A 687 -13.04 -14.56 -24.54
N HIS A 688 -13.33 -13.29 -24.81
CA HIS A 688 -12.54 -12.41 -25.68
C HIS A 688 -11.05 -12.36 -25.33
N LEU A 689 -10.69 -12.39 -24.03
CA LEU A 689 -9.30 -12.40 -23.59
C LEU A 689 -8.48 -13.60 -24.10
N ALA A 690 -9.11 -14.76 -24.36
CA ALA A 690 -8.40 -15.95 -24.86
C ALA A 690 -7.68 -15.70 -26.20
N TYR A 691 -8.13 -14.71 -26.98
CA TYR A 691 -7.52 -14.34 -28.26
C TYR A 691 -6.10 -13.75 -28.10
N THR A 692 -5.65 -13.32 -26.90
CA THR A 692 -4.25 -12.90 -26.68
C THR A 692 -3.25 -14.02 -27.02
N SER A 693 -3.67 -15.27 -26.85
CA SER A 693 -2.87 -16.48 -27.05
C SER A 693 -2.40 -16.65 -28.50
N PHE A 694 -3.10 -16.12 -29.50
CA PHE A 694 -2.71 -16.25 -30.92
C PHE A 694 -1.43 -15.48 -31.25
N THR A 695 -1.24 -14.30 -30.66
CA THR A 695 -0.11 -13.40 -30.92
C THR A 695 1.02 -13.50 -29.89
N TYR A 696 0.78 -14.15 -28.75
CA TYR A 696 1.81 -14.37 -27.72
C TYR A 696 3.06 -15.12 -28.24
N PRO A 697 2.96 -16.20 -29.05
CA PRO A 697 4.12 -16.87 -29.64
C PRO A 697 5.00 -15.95 -30.47
N LEU A 698 4.38 -15.04 -31.26
CA LEU A 698 5.09 -14.09 -32.11
C LEU A 698 5.99 -13.16 -31.29
N GLY A 699 5.47 -12.62 -30.18
CA GLY A 699 6.27 -11.77 -29.30
C GLY A 699 7.43 -12.52 -28.62
N VAL A 700 7.24 -13.80 -28.23
CA VAL A 700 8.31 -14.64 -27.69
C VAL A 700 9.40 -14.91 -28.73
N LEU A 701 9.03 -15.17 -29.98
CA LEU A 701 9.97 -15.31 -31.10
C LEU A 701 10.79 -14.01 -31.29
N ILE A 702 10.14 -12.84 -31.33
CA ILE A 702 10.85 -11.55 -31.45
C ILE A 702 11.89 -11.40 -30.33
N VAL A 703 11.52 -11.68 -29.08
CA VAL A 703 12.48 -11.58 -27.95
C VAL A 703 13.66 -12.55 -28.09
N SER A 704 13.42 -13.79 -28.53
CA SER A 704 14.45 -14.84 -28.71
C SER A 704 15.58 -14.44 -29.68
N TYR A 705 15.25 -13.66 -30.71
CA TYR A 705 16.19 -13.20 -31.73
C TYR A 705 16.70 -11.77 -31.51
N VAL A 706 15.88 -10.87 -30.95
CA VAL A 706 16.22 -9.44 -30.79
C VAL A 706 16.88 -9.15 -29.44
N CYS A 707 16.21 -9.48 -28.33
CA CYS A 707 16.62 -8.99 -27.00
C CYS A 707 17.53 -9.97 -26.27
N LEU A 708 17.19 -11.26 -26.29
CA LEU A 708 17.91 -12.30 -25.55
C LEU A 708 19.42 -12.38 -25.88
N PRO A 709 19.88 -12.22 -27.14
CA PRO A 709 21.31 -12.23 -27.45
C PRO A 709 22.09 -11.08 -26.82
N VAL A 710 21.47 -9.91 -26.65
CA VAL A 710 22.11 -8.73 -26.05
C VAL A 710 22.37 -8.96 -24.56
N PHE A 711 21.37 -9.45 -23.82
CA PHE A 711 21.52 -9.77 -22.40
C PHE A 711 22.59 -10.85 -22.15
N PHE A 712 22.67 -11.88 -22.99
CA PHE A 712 23.69 -12.92 -22.86
C PHE A 712 25.12 -12.43 -23.18
N LYS A 713 25.30 -11.58 -24.18
CA LYS A 713 26.63 -11.01 -24.52
C LYS A 713 27.23 -10.18 -23.39
N MET A 714 26.41 -9.44 -22.65
CA MET A 714 26.90 -8.58 -21.56
C MET A 714 27.26 -9.32 -20.28
N GLY A 715 26.65 -10.48 -20.00
CA GLY A 715 26.88 -11.24 -18.77
C GLY A 715 26.36 -10.62 -17.46
N ALA A 716 25.73 -9.44 -17.52
CA ALA A 716 25.21 -8.61 -16.43
C ALA A 716 24.28 -9.33 -15.43
N CYS A 717 24.07 -8.71 -14.25
CA CYS A 717 23.17 -9.23 -13.20
C CYS A 717 21.76 -8.63 -13.31
N THR A 718 21.63 -7.37 -13.71
CA THR A 718 20.35 -6.74 -14.05
C THR A 718 20.23 -6.45 -15.55
N ALA A 719 18.98 -6.41 -16.03
CA ALA A 719 18.67 -5.91 -17.36
C ALA A 719 19.06 -4.43 -17.51
N TYR A 720 19.05 -3.65 -16.44
CA TYR A 720 19.27 -2.20 -16.47
C TYR A 720 20.76 -1.81 -16.54
N GLU A 721 21.70 -2.70 -16.20
CA GLU A 721 23.13 -2.56 -16.55
C GLU A 721 23.33 -2.32 -18.06
N TYR A 722 22.44 -2.86 -18.91
CA TYR A 722 22.40 -2.59 -20.36
C TYR A 722 22.30 -1.10 -20.66
N LEU A 723 21.39 -0.42 -19.96
CA LEU A 723 21.06 0.97 -20.21
C LEU A 723 22.18 1.92 -19.77
N GLU A 724 22.99 1.52 -18.77
CA GLU A 724 24.22 2.24 -18.45
C GLU A 724 25.27 2.10 -19.56
N LYS A 725 25.47 0.89 -20.10
CA LYS A 725 26.43 0.68 -21.20
C LYS A 725 25.98 1.32 -22.51
N ARG A 726 24.67 1.38 -22.78
CA ARG A 726 24.08 1.92 -24.02
C ARG A 726 23.82 3.42 -24.00
N PHE A 727 23.46 3.99 -22.85
CA PHE A 727 23.05 5.40 -22.73
C PHE A 727 23.76 6.13 -21.59
N GLY A 728 23.71 5.57 -20.38
CA GLY A 728 24.35 6.15 -19.20
C GLY A 728 23.65 5.84 -17.89
N LYS A 729 24.30 6.26 -16.79
CA LYS A 729 23.87 5.99 -15.42
C LYS A 729 22.48 6.57 -15.12
N LEU A 730 22.13 7.71 -15.70
CA LEU A 730 20.86 8.37 -15.43
C LEU A 730 19.70 7.52 -16.00
N THR A 731 19.86 6.97 -17.20
CA THR A 731 18.85 6.06 -17.79
C THR A 731 18.73 4.75 -17.04
N ARG A 732 19.85 4.16 -16.58
CA ARG A 732 19.80 2.98 -15.68
C ARG A 732 19.00 3.30 -14.42
N THR A 733 19.39 4.31 -13.66
CA THR A 733 18.76 4.64 -12.37
C THR A 733 17.26 4.96 -12.51
N PHE A 734 16.86 5.80 -13.48
CA PHE A 734 15.45 6.12 -13.69
C PHE A 734 14.63 4.88 -14.07
N THR A 735 15.11 4.06 -15.00
CA THR A 735 14.36 2.88 -15.46
C THR A 735 14.24 1.82 -14.35
N SER A 736 15.30 1.61 -13.55
CA SER A 736 15.28 0.74 -12.38
C SER A 736 14.27 1.22 -11.31
N VAL A 737 14.16 2.53 -11.06
CA VAL A 737 13.18 3.09 -10.11
C VAL A 737 11.74 2.90 -10.60
N VAL A 738 11.47 3.15 -11.89
CA VAL A 738 10.13 2.93 -12.47
C VAL A 738 9.73 1.45 -12.38
N PHE A 739 10.66 0.52 -12.64
CA PHE A 739 10.44 -0.92 -12.45
C PHE A 739 10.13 -1.28 -10.99
N VAL A 740 10.86 -0.72 -10.03
CA VAL A 740 10.62 -0.97 -8.58
C VAL A 740 9.21 -0.54 -8.20
N VAL A 741 8.79 0.68 -8.56
CA VAL A 741 7.45 1.20 -8.25
C VAL A 741 6.35 0.37 -8.93
N GLN A 742 6.50 0.08 -10.23
CA GLN A 742 5.55 -0.77 -10.97
C GLN A 742 5.36 -2.13 -10.31
N THR A 743 6.48 -2.78 -9.96
CA THR A 743 6.46 -4.14 -9.40
C THR A 743 5.87 -4.15 -7.99
N MET A 744 6.17 -3.16 -7.15
CA MET A 744 5.54 -3.04 -5.82
C MET A 744 4.02 -2.84 -5.90
N LEU A 745 3.54 -1.98 -6.82
CA LEU A 745 2.10 -1.78 -7.03
C LEU A 745 1.43 -3.06 -7.53
N TYR A 746 2.02 -3.77 -8.50
CA TYR A 746 1.48 -5.03 -8.99
C TYR A 746 1.44 -6.12 -7.89
N MET A 747 2.49 -6.24 -7.06
CA MET A 747 2.52 -7.22 -5.97
C MET A 747 1.43 -7.01 -4.91
N SER A 748 1.04 -5.76 -4.65
CA SER A 748 -0.06 -5.48 -3.72
C SER A 748 -1.37 -6.14 -4.14
N VAL A 749 -1.71 -6.08 -5.44
CA VAL A 749 -2.94 -6.66 -5.99
C VAL A 749 -2.85 -8.18 -6.04
N VAL A 750 -1.69 -8.72 -6.45
CA VAL A 750 -1.45 -10.18 -6.54
C VAL A 750 -1.61 -10.86 -5.19
N LEU A 751 -1.14 -10.23 -4.12
CA LEU A 751 -1.19 -10.79 -2.79
C LEU A 751 -2.62 -10.70 -2.20
N TYR A 752 -3.35 -9.60 -2.48
CA TYR A 752 -4.74 -9.40 -2.05
C TYR A 752 -5.75 -10.39 -2.67
N ALA A 753 -5.70 -10.58 -4.00
CA ALA A 753 -6.69 -11.35 -4.76
C ALA A 753 -7.02 -12.76 -4.22
N PRO A 754 -6.05 -13.68 -4.00
CA PRO A 754 -6.34 -15.04 -3.51
C PRO A 754 -6.88 -15.03 -2.09
N SER A 755 -6.56 -14.00 -1.33
CA SER A 755 -6.98 -13.88 0.05
C SER A 755 -8.43 -13.44 0.12
N LEU A 756 -8.83 -12.41 -0.63
CA LEU A 756 -10.25 -12.01 -0.77
C LEU A 756 -11.12 -13.21 -1.18
N ALA A 757 -10.64 -13.98 -2.15
CA ALA A 757 -11.21 -15.26 -2.56
C ALA A 757 -11.34 -16.26 -1.40
N LEU A 758 -10.27 -16.51 -0.63
CA LEU A 758 -10.30 -17.45 0.51
C LEU A 758 -11.32 -17.06 1.58
N SER A 759 -11.47 -15.77 1.85
CA SER A 759 -12.32 -15.29 2.92
C SER A 759 -13.81 -15.34 2.62
N ALA A 760 -14.19 -15.30 1.33
CA ALA A 760 -15.56 -15.56 0.92
C ALA A 760 -15.99 -17.01 1.19
N VAL A 761 -15.01 -17.90 1.42
CA VAL A 761 -15.20 -19.36 1.55
C VAL A 761 -14.69 -19.93 2.88
N THR A 762 -14.24 -19.07 3.79
CA THR A 762 -13.75 -19.46 5.12
C THR A 762 -13.99 -18.39 6.16
N ASN A 763 -14.16 -18.83 7.41
CA ASN A 763 -14.10 -17.97 8.59
C ASN A 763 -12.70 -17.34 8.80
N LEU A 764 -11.69 -17.73 7.99
CA LEU A 764 -10.49 -16.92 7.79
C LEU A 764 -10.85 -15.65 7.04
N SER A 765 -11.31 -14.71 7.84
CA SER A 765 -10.79 -13.37 7.82
C SER A 765 -9.34 -13.34 7.23
N THR A 766 -9.15 -12.43 6.31
CA THR A 766 -8.40 -12.54 5.06
C THR A 766 -6.88 -12.21 5.17
N TRP A 767 -6.48 -11.39 6.16
CA TRP A 767 -5.15 -10.98 6.68
C TRP A 767 -4.41 -12.06 7.41
N THR A 768 -5.10 -13.02 7.98
CA THR A 768 -4.44 -14.25 8.37
C THR A 768 -3.95 -14.95 7.11
N SER A 769 -4.66 -14.82 5.97
CA SER A 769 -4.16 -15.27 4.67
C SER A 769 -2.96 -14.44 4.17
N VAL A 770 -3.08 -13.16 3.78
CA VAL A 770 -1.87 -12.41 3.34
C VAL A 770 -0.77 -12.32 4.41
N LEU A 771 -1.03 -12.34 5.72
CA LEU A 771 0.06 -12.48 6.69
C LEU A 771 0.73 -13.83 6.58
N SER A 772 -0.02 -14.94 6.66
CA SER A 772 0.59 -16.27 6.62
C SER A 772 1.32 -16.47 5.28
N VAL A 773 0.64 -16.21 4.17
CA VAL A 773 1.15 -16.31 2.80
C VAL A 773 2.32 -15.36 2.57
N GLY A 774 2.18 -14.08 2.94
CA GLY A 774 3.22 -13.05 2.77
C GLY A 774 4.44 -13.26 3.66
N MET A 775 4.25 -13.63 4.94
CA MET A 775 5.36 -13.95 5.84
C MET A 775 6.07 -15.24 5.42
N VAL A 776 5.33 -16.30 5.06
CA VAL A 776 5.90 -17.55 4.54
C VAL A 776 6.70 -17.29 3.26
N CYS A 777 6.12 -16.55 2.31
CA CYS A 777 6.80 -16.14 1.08
C CYS A 777 8.10 -15.38 1.39
N THR A 778 8.00 -14.35 2.23
CA THR A 778 9.15 -13.52 2.63
C THR A 778 10.25 -14.34 3.30
N PHE A 779 9.87 -15.29 4.16
CA PHE A 779 10.80 -16.18 4.87
C PHE A 779 11.58 -17.07 3.90
N TYR A 780 10.89 -17.84 3.04
CA TYR A 780 11.57 -18.79 2.15
C TYR A 780 12.38 -18.07 1.06
N CYS A 781 11.94 -16.90 0.59
CA CYS A 781 12.70 -16.08 -0.37
C CYS A 781 14.00 -15.51 0.23
N THR A 782 13.90 -14.95 1.44
CA THR A 782 15.05 -14.37 2.14
C THR A 782 16.11 -15.44 2.43
N LEU A 783 15.69 -16.63 2.87
CA LEU A 783 16.61 -17.73 3.16
C LEU A 783 17.13 -18.44 1.90
N GLY A 784 16.28 -18.72 0.93
CA GLY A 784 16.54 -19.65 -0.17
C GLY A 784 17.08 -19.03 -1.48
N GLY A 785 16.86 -17.73 -1.71
CA GLY A 785 17.30 -17.04 -2.93
C GLY A 785 16.73 -17.62 -4.23
N MET A 786 17.29 -17.22 -5.38
CA MET A 786 16.79 -17.60 -6.70
C MET A 786 16.71 -19.12 -6.91
N LYS A 787 17.62 -19.92 -6.31
CA LYS A 787 17.56 -21.39 -6.38
C LYS A 787 16.28 -21.93 -5.76
N ALA A 788 15.94 -21.51 -4.53
CA ALA A 788 14.73 -21.98 -3.87
C ALA A 788 13.48 -21.53 -4.61
N VAL A 789 13.42 -20.26 -5.01
CA VAL A 789 12.27 -19.68 -5.76
C VAL A 789 11.96 -20.51 -7.01
N LEU A 790 12.97 -20.88 -7.80
CA LEU A 790 12.78 -21.71 -9.00
C LEU A 790 12.20 -23.11 -8.71
N TRP A 791 12.48 -23.69 -7.55
CA TRP A 791 11.97 -25.01 -7.16
C TRP A 791 10.62 -24.93 -6.44
N THR A 792 10.37 -23.90 -5.60
CA THR A 792 9.04 -23.66 -5.02
C THR A 792 8.01 -23.40 -6.11
N ASP A 793 8.38 -22.61 -7.12
CA ASP A 793 7.48 -22.27 -8.22
C ASP A 793 7.13 -23.49 -9.09
N LEU A 794 8.05 -24.45 -9.28
CA LEU A 794 7.73 -25.70 -10.00
C LEU A 794 6.69 -26.52 -9.25
N PHE A 795 6.86 -26.68 -7.93
CA PHE A 795 5.89 -27.34 -7.06
C PHE A 795 4.53 -26.62 -7.08
N GLN A 796 4.55 -25.30 -6.95
CA GLN A 796 3.38 -24.42 -6.96
C GLN A 796 2.65 -24.48 -8.32
N ALA A 797 3.37 -24.49 -9.44
CA ALA A 797 2.81 -24.63 -10.78
C ALA A 797 2.03 -25.94 -10.98
N LEU A 798 2.53 -27.05 -10.44
CA LEU A 798 1.84 -28.34 -10.51
C LEU A 798 0.53 -28.30 -9.70
N LEU A 799 0.52 -27.70 -8.51
CA LEU A 799 -0.70 -27.51 -7.72
C LEU A 799 -1.72 -26.61 -8.45
N MET A 800 -1.28 -25.57 -9.15
CA MET A 800 -2.16 -24.71 -9.97
C MET A 800 -2.88 -25.52 -11.07
N PHE A 801 -2.16 -26.39 -11.79
CA PHE A 801 -2.76 -27.26 -12.80
C PHE A 801 -3.77 -28.25 -12.18
N ILE A 802 -3.41 -28.92 -11.08
CA ILE A 802 -4.30 -29.89 -10.40
C ILE A 802 -5.60 -29.22 -9.96
N GLY A 803 -5.53 -28.02 -9.38
CA GLY A 803 -6.72 -27.26 -8.97
C GLY A 803 -7.65 -26.88 -10.13
N ILE A 804 -7.08 -26.50 -11.28
CA ILE A 804 -7.86 -26.19 -12.50
C ILE A 804 -8.49 -27.45 -13.10
N PHE A 805 -7.74 -28.56 -13.20
CA PHE A 805 -8.28 -29.82 -13.71
C PHE A 805 -9.40 -30.38 -12.83
N ALA A 806 -9.32 -30.26 -11.51
CA ALA A 806 -10.39 -30.65 -10.60
C ALA A 806 -11.72 -29.95 -10.89
N VAL A 807 -11.68 -28.62 -11.09
CA VAL A 807 -12.86 -27.80 -11.44
C VAL A 807 -13.43 -28.21 -12.80
N LEU A 808 -12.58 -28.39 -13.81
CA LEU A 808 -12.99 -28.77 -15.17
C LEU A 808 -13.61 -30.17 -15.24
N ILE A 809 -12.98 -31.16 -14.59
CA ILE A 809 -13.49 -32.55 -14.56
C ILE A 809 -14.87 -32.59 -13.90
N LYS A 810 -15.06 -31.92 -12.77
CA LYS A 810 -16.38 -31.85 -12.11
C LYS A 810 -17.40 -31.12 -12.99
N GLY A 811 -17.07 -29.95 -13.52
CA GLY A 811 -17.97 -29.17 -14.37
C GLY A 811 -18.44 -29.91 -15.61
N PHE A 812 -17.54 -30.60 -16.31
CA PHE A 812 -17.90 -31.43 -17.46
C PHE A 812 -18.65 -32.72 -17.07
N SER A 813 -18.49 -33.22 -15.84
CA SER A 813 -19.29 -34.34 -15.32
C SER A 813 -20.72 -33.93 -14.97
N ASP A 814 -20.94 -32.68 -14.57
CA ASP A 814 -22.25 -32.20 -14.10
C ASP A 814 -23.15 -31.73 -15.24
N PHE A 815 -22.58 -31.09 -16.26
CA PHE A 815 -23.33 -30.55 -17.40
C PHE A 815 -23.11 -31.33 -18.71
N GLY A 816 -21.98 -32.04 -18.83
CA GLY A 816 -21.51 -32.58 -20.11
C GLY A 816 -20.68 -31.55 -20.90
N PHE A 817 -19.62 -32.02 -21.59
CA PHE A 817 -18.68 -31.15 -22.29
C PHE A 817 -19.38 -30.21 -23.30
N SER A 818 -20.18 -30.76 -24.22
CA SER A 818 -20.83 -29.96 -25.27
C SER A 818 -21.83 -28.93 -24.72
N GLU A 819 -22.46 -29.23 -23.58
CA GLU A 819 -23.52 -28.41 -23.01
C GLU A 819 -22.97 -27.13 -22.37
N VAL A 820 -21.81 -27.21 -21.72
CA VAL A 820 -21.10 -26.01 -21.20
C VAL A 820 -20.80 -25.01 -22.33
N PHE A 821 -20.42 -25.49 -23.51
CA PHE A 821 -20.21 -24.62 -24.68
C PHE A 821 -21.54 -24.14 -25.29
N ARG A 822 -22.60 -24.95 -25.29
CA ARG A 822 -23.95 -24.52 -25.72
C ARG A 822 -24.48 -23.37 -24.86
N ILE A 823 -24.50 -23.54 -23.54
CA ILE A 823 -24.93 -22.51 -22.58
C ILE A 823 -24.03 -21.26 -22.67
N GLY A 824 -22.71 -21.45 -22.83
CA GLY A 824 -21.78 -20.34 -23.03
C GLY A 824 -22.01 -19.55 -24.33
N TYR A 825 -22.45 -20.22 -25.40
CA TYR A 825 -22.79 -19.58 -26.68
C TYR A 825 -24.14 -18.86 -26.60
N GLU A 826 -25.19 -19.51 -26.08
CA GLU A 826 -26.53 -18.93 -25.90
C GLU A 826 -26.51 -17.73 -24.94
N GLY A 827 -25.69 -17.81 -23.88
CA GLY A 827 -25.42 -16.68 -22.99
C GLY A 827 -24.56 -15.57 -23.58
N GLY A 828 -24.10 -15.68 -24.84
CA GLY A 828 -23.25 -14.67 -25.49
C GLY A 828 -21.82 -14.56 -24.94
N ARG A 829 -21.38 -15.50 -24.10
CA ARG A 829 -20.01 -15.53 -23.54
C ARG A 829 -19.00 -16.08 -24.55
N ILE A 830 -19.44 -16.89 -25.51
CA ILE A 830 -18.62 -17.35 -26.65
C ILE A 830 -18.95 -16.50 -27.87
N ALA A 831 -18.39 -15.29 -27.89
CA ALA A 831 -18.51 -14.35 -29.00
C ALA A 831 -17.14 -13.95 -29.56
N ILE A 832 -17.07 -13.71 -30.87
CA ILE A 832 -15.87 -13.16 -31.51
C ILE A 832 -15.74 -11.68 -31.08
N PRO A 833 -14.55 -11.19 -30.66
CA PRO A 833 -14.33 -9.77 -30.37
C PRO A 833 -14.69 -8.87 -31.56
N SER A 834 -15.14 -7.64 -31.31
CA SER A 834 -15.55 -6.74 -32.39
C SER A 834 -14.39 -6.47 -33.37
N LEU A 835 -14.70 -6.45 -34.67
CA LEU A 835 -13.76 -6.08 -35.74
C LEU A 835 -13.50 -4.56 -35.80
N GLY A 836 -14.23 -3.77 -35.01
CA GLY A 836 -14.15 -2.31 -34.99
C GLY A 836 -12.81 -1.78 -34.49
N LEU A 837 -12.36 -0.66 -35.06
CA LEU A 837 -11.15 0.06 -34.65
C LEU A 837 -11.41 1.07 -33.51
N ASN A 838 -12.48 0.88 -32.75
CA ASN A 838 -12.86 1.79 -31.68
C ASN A 838 -11.96 1.62 -30.46
N LEU A 839 -11.12 2.62 -30.17
CA LEU A 839 -10.19 2.60 -29.02
C LEU A 839 -10.91 2.62 -27.66
N THR A 840 -12.21 2.96 -27.63
CA THR A 840 -13.03 3.02 -26.41
C THR A 840 -13.78 1.74 -26.09
N GLU A 841 -13.85 0.77 -27.01
CA GLU A 841 -14.42 -0.55 -26.75
C GLU A 841 -13.49 -1.38 -25.88
N ARG A 842 -14.03 -2.01 -24.83
CA ARG A 842 -13.28 -2.84 -23.87
C ARG A 842 -12.47 -3.91 -24.60
N TYR A 843 -13.13 -4.66 -25.48
CA TYR A 843 -12.56 -5.74 -26.26
C TYR A 843 -12.85 -5.57 -27.76
N THR A 844 -11.79 -5.43 -28.55
CA THR A 844 -11.82 -5.50 -30.01
C THR A 844 -10.76 -6.50 -30.45
N ILE A 845 -10.90 -7.11 -31.63
CA ILE A 845 -9.91 -8.09 -32.11
C ILE A 845 -8.50 -7.47 -32.17
N TRP A 846 -8.42 -6.19 -32.52
CA TRP A 846 -7.19 -5.42 -32.59
C TRP A 846 -6.53 -5.18 -31.23
N ASN A 847 -7.32 -4.84 -30.20
CA ASN A 847 -6.74 -4.53 -28.89
C ASN A 847 -6.27 -5.80 -28.16
N VAL A 848 -7.00 -6.92 -28.31
CA VAL A 848 -6.60 -8.20 -27.71
C VAL A 848 -5.39 -8.81 -28.43
N LEU A 849 -5.35 -8.82 -29.76
CA LEU A 849 -4.19 -9.33 -30.52
C LEU A 849 -2.94 -8.45 -30.32
N THR A 850 -3.10 -7.13 -30.23
CA THR A 850 -1.95 -6.24 -29.92
C THR A 850 -1.41 -6.53 -28.52
N GLN A 851 -2.31 -6.69 -27.54
CA GLN A 851 -1.92 -7.00 -26.17
C GLN A 851 -1.14 -8.32 -26.07
N GLY A 852 -1.54 -9.39 -26.78
CA GLY A 852 -0.84 -10.67 -26.70
C GLY A 852 0.63 -10.60 -27.13
N CYS A 853 0.93 -9.88 -28.21
CA CYS A 853 2.32 -9.67 -28.67
C CYS A 853 3.12 -8.78 -27.71
N LEU A 854 2.55 -7.64 -27.29
CA LEU A 854 3.19 -6.71 -26.35
C LEU A 854 3.44 -7.35 -24.99
N TYR A 855 2.53 -8.21 -24.53
CA TYR A 855 2.66 -8.94 -23.27
C TYR A 855 3.92 -9.81 -23.27
N ALA A 856 4.22 -10.53 -24.34
CA ALA A 856 5.48 -11.28 -24.45
C ALA A 856 6.72 -10.35 -24.52
N LEU A 857 6.65 -9.26 -25.29
CA LEU A 857 7.75 -8.30 -25.43
C LEU A 857 8.12 -7.60 -24.12
N MET A 858 7.13 -7.06 -23.40
CA MET A 858 7.33 -6.42 -22.10
C MET A 858 7.87 -7.40 -21.07
N ASN A 859 7.33 -8.63 -21.01
CA ASN A 859 7.78 -9.67 -20.10
C ASN A 859 9.23 -10.08 -20.35
N PHE A 860 9.54 -10.61 -21.52
CA PHE A 860 10.85 -11.24 -21.75
C PHE A 860 11.92 -10.27 -22.29
N GLY A 861 11.53 -9.13 -22.84
CA GLY A 861 12.43 -8.12 -23.41
C GLY A 861 12.81 -6.98 -22.48
N ALA A 862 12.00 -6.68 -21.46
CA ALA A 862 12.18 -5.48 -20.62
C ALA A 862 11.98 -5.69 -19.10
N ASN A 863 11.31 -6.76 -18.66
CA ASN A 863 11.03 -6.99 -17.25
C ASN A 863 12.14 -7.84 -16.59
N GLN A 864 12.77 -7.28 -15.55
CA GLN A 864 13.84 -7.95 -14.80
C GLN A 864 13.44 -9.35 -14.31
N VAL A 865 12.20 -9.56 -13.87
CA VAL A 865 11.78 -10.85 -13.29
C VAL A 865 12.06 -11.98 -14.26
N GLN A 866 11.64 -11.85 -15.52
CA GLN A 866 11.88 -12.88 -16.54
C GLN A 866 13.31 -12.90 -17.06
N ILE A 867 13.93 -11.73 -17.27
CA ILE A 867 15.30 -11.65 -17.79
C ILE A 867 16.28 -12.34 -16.82
N GLN A 868 16.14 -12.09 -15.52
CA GLN A 868 16.96 -12.72 -14.47
C GLN A 868 16.85 -14.25 -14.48
N ARG A 869 15.63 -14.78 -14.71
CA ARG A 869 15.37 -16.23 -14.81
C ARG A 869 16.08 -16.85 -16.00
N LEU A 870 15.99 -16.21 -17.17
CA LEU A 870 16.67 -16.66 -18.39
C LEU A 870 18.20 -16.62 -18.26
N LEU A 871 18.73 -15.73 -17.42
CA LEU A 871 20.16 -15.60 -17.10
C LEU A 871 20.65 -16.58 -16.00
N THR A 872 19.76 -17.35 -15.36
CA THR A 872 20.16 -18.46 -14.46
C THR A 872 20.61 -19.72 -15.21
N LEU A 873 20.52 -19.72 -16.54
CA LEU A 873 20.91 -20.81 -17.43
C LEU A 873 22.30 -20.54 -18.04
N LYS A 874 23.09 -21.61 -18.20
CA LYS A 874 24.50 -21.52 -18.60
C LYS A 874 24.73 -20.83 -19.97
N ASN A 875 23.91 -21.18 -20.96
CA ASN A 875 24.10 -20.78 -22.37
C ASN A 875 22.77 -20.32 -22.99
N ILE A 876 22.83 -19.35 -23.91
CA ILE A 876 21.66 -18.81 -24.64
C ILE A 876 20.79 -19.89 -25.31
N SER A 877 21.39 -20.96 -25.83
CA SER A 877 20.65 -22.09 -26.44
C SER A 877 19.70 -22.77 -25.44
N ARG A 878 20.09 -22.90 -24.17
CA ARG A 878 19.20 -23.41 -23.11
C ARG A 878 18.09 -22.42 -22.81
N SER A 879 18.38 -21.12 -22.76
CA SER A 879 17.35 -20.08 -22.53
C SER A 879 16.34 -19.98 -23.66
N ARG A 880 16.75 -20.15 -24.92
CA ARG A 880 15.84 -20.27 -26.07
C ARG A 880 14.93 -21.50 -25.96
N LYS A 881 15.49 -22.68 -25.68
CA LYS A 881 14.69 -23.90 -25.45
C LYS A 881 13.69 -23.71 -24.30
N THR A 882 14.09 -22.99 -23.25
CA THR A 882 13.23 -22.68 -22.09
C THR A 882 12.10 -21.72 -22.46
N LEU A 883 12.38 -20.66 -23.23
CA LEU A 883 11.35 -19.76 -23.77
C LEU A 883 10.35 -20.51 -24.66
N TYR A 884 10.83 -21.34 -25.58
CA TYR A 884 9.95 -22.08 -26.49
C TYR A 884 9.09 -23.11 -25.75
N LEU A 885 9.63 -23.77 -24.71
CA LEU A 885 8.85 -24.64 -23.81
C LEU A 885 7.78 -23.85 -23.02
N SER A 886 8.04 -22.58 -22.69
CA SER A 886 7.07 -21.73 -21.99
C SER A 886 5.87 -21.32 -22.86
N ILE A 887 5.96 -21.36 -24.20
CA ILE A 887 4.85 -20.98 -25.10
C ILE A 887 3.63 -21.89 -24.91
N PRO A 888 3.71 -23.22 -25.13
CA PRO A 888 2.55 -24.11 -24.97
C PRO A 888 2.07 -24.17 -23.52
N LEU A 889 2.98 -24.08 -22.52
CA LEU A 889 2.62 -24.07 -21.10
C LEU A 889 1.73 -22.87 -20.74
N ASN A 890 2.10 -21.66 -21.15
CA ASN A 890 1.31 -20.45 -20.87
C ASN A 890 -0.02 -20.46 -21.62
N ILE A 891 -0.03 -20.82 -22.90
CA ILE A 891 -1.27 -20.86 -23.70
C ILE A 891 -2.24 -21.90 -23.15
N LEU A 892 -1.77 -23.12 -22.85
CA LEU A 892 -2.59 -24.18 -22.27
C LEU A 892 -3.23 -23.72 -20.95
N PHE A 893 -2.43 -23.21 -20.02
CA PHE A 893 -2.94 -22.75 -18.73
C PHE A 893 -3.98 -21.62 -18.88
N TYR A 894 -3.69 -20.62 -19.72
CA TYR A 894 -4.60 -19.49 -19.92
C TYR A 894 -5.93 -19.92 -20.56
N CYS A 895 -5.89 -20.77 -21.58
CA CYS A 895 -7.09 -21.34 -22.20
C CYS A 895 -7.90 -22.19 -21.20
N LEU A 896 -7.25 -23.02 -20.38
CA LEU A 896 -7.95 -23.79 -19.33
C LEU A 896 -8.65 -22.88 -18.32
N THR A 897 -8.03 -21.76 -17.89
CA THR A 897 -8.71 -20.78 -17.02
C THR A 897 -9.91 -20.09 -17.68
N CYS A 898 -9.88 -19.87 -19.01
CA CYS A 898 -11.05 -19.35 -19.72
C CYS A 898 -12.20 -20.36 -19.74
N VAL A 899 -11.91 -21.65 -19.95
CA VAL A 899 -12.91 -22.73 -19.92
C VAL A 899 -13.49 -22.92 -18.51
N VAL A 900 -12.68 -22.75 -17.45
CA VAL A 900 -13.19 -22.69 -16.07
C VAL A 900 -14.24 -21.57 -15.90
N GLY A 901 -14.03 -20.39 -16.51
CA GLY A 901 -15.03 -19.32 -16.53
C GLY A 901 -16.35 -19.71 -17.19
N LEU A 902 -16.29 -20.46 -18.30
CA LEU A 902 -17.49 -21.00 -18.96
C LEU A 902 -18.20 -22.05 -18.09
N VAL A 903 -17.47 -22.92 -17.39
CA VAL A 903 -18.04 -23.90 -16.44
C VAL A 903 -18.77 -23.20 -15.29
N VAL A 904 -18.14 -22.18 -14.68
CA VAL A 904 -18.77 -21.40 -13.59
C VAL A 904 -20.01 -20.65 -14.10
N TYR A 905 -19.97 -20.14 -15.34
CA TYR A 905 -21.15 -19.54 -15.98
C TYR A 905 -22.26 -20.55 -16.23
N ALA A 906 -21.96 -21.72 -16.80
CA ALA A 906 -22.94 -22.77 -17.05
C ALA A 906 -23.67 -23.21 -15.77
N HIS A 907 -22.99 -23.19 -14.62
CA HIS A 907 -23.59 -23.50 -13.33
C HIS A 907 -24.52 -22.40 -12.79
N PHE A 908 -24.16 -21.12 -12.95
CA PHE A 908 -24.93 -19.99 -12.39
C PHE A 908 -25.83 -19.25 -13.41
N HIS A 909 -25.97 -19.73 -14.65
CA HIS A 909 -26.68 -19.00 -15.70
C HIS A 909 -28.17 -18.69 -15.41
N THR A 910 -28.84 -19.49 -14.58
CA THR A 910 -30.24 -19.30 -14.17
C THR A 910 -30.42 -18.46 -12.91
N CYS A 911 -29.45 -18.51 -11.99
CA CYS A 911 -29.44 -17.74 -10.75
C CYS A 911 -28.02 -17.23 -10.48
N ASP A 912 -27.76 -16.02 -10.96
CA ASP A 912 -26.47 -15.38 -10.82
C ASP A 912 -26.23 -14.92 -9.36
N PRO A 913 -25.12 -15.34 -8.71
CA PRO A 913 -24.87 -15.04 -7.30
C PRO A 913 -24.43 -13.59 -7.02
N LEU A 914 -24.18 -12.76 -8.05
CA LEU A 914 -23.88 -11.32 -7.90
C LEU A 914 -25.16 -10.47 -7.88
N THR A 915 -26.21 -10.90 -8.59
CA THR A 915 -27.49 -10.18 -8.75
C THR A 915 -28.65 -10.80 -7.98
N SER A 916 -28.54 -12.06 -7.55
CA SER A 916 -29.48 -12.75 -6.66
C SER A 916 -29.86 -11.91 -5.43
N PRO A 917 -31.13 -11.95 -4.96
CA PRO A 917 -31.57 -11.20 -3.78
C PRO A 917 -30.74 -11.47 -2.51
N SER A 918 -30.20 -12.69 -2.36
CA SER A 918 -29.39 -13.07 -1.19
C SER A 918 -27.94 -12.60 -1.25
N LYS A 919 -27.46 -12.12 -2.42
CA LYS A 919 -26.08 -11.63 -2.69
C LYS A 919 -24.99 -12.38 -1.90
N PRO A 920 -24.85 -13.70 -2.08
CA PRO A 920 -23.88 -14.51 -1.34
C PRO A 920 -22.41 -14.10 -1.58
N ILE A 921 -22.14 -13.37 -2.68
CA ILE A 921 -20.85 -12.77 -2.99
C ILE A 921 -20.99 -11.28 -3.33
N SER A 922 -19.98 -10.48 -3.00
CA SER A 922 -19.98 -9.03 -3.18
C SER A 922 -19.07 -8.55 -4.33
N ALA A 923 -18.27 -9.44 -4.90
CA ALA A 923 -17.32 -9.12 -5.98
C ALA A 923 -17.21 -10.26 -7.00
N ALA A 924 -16.99 -9.90 -8.28
CA ALA A 924 -16.82 -10.85 -9.38
C ALA A 924 -15.69 -11.86 -9.14
N ASP A 925 -14.58 -11.41 -8.55
CA ASP A 925 -13.43 -12.25 -8.20
C ASP A 925 -13.77 -13.32 -7.12
N GLN A 926 -14.97 -13.34 -6.54
CA GLN A 926 -15.40 -14.39 -5.60
C GLN A 926 -16.18 -15.54 -6.28
N LEU A 927 -16.51 -15.43 -7.58
CA LEU A 927 -17.28 -16.44 -8.32
C LEU A 927 -16.65 -17.84 -8.32
N LEU A 928 -15.38 -17.96 -8.70
CA LEU A 928 -14.68 -19.25 -8.74
C LEU A 928 -14.50 -19.88 -7.35
N PRO A 929 -14.04 -19.16 -6.31
CA PRO A 929 -14.02 -19.67 -4.93
C PRO A 929 -15.39 -20.16 -4.47
N TYR A 930 -16.45 -19.38 -4.71
CA TYR A 930 -17.81 -19.75 -4.34
C TYR A 930 -18.26 -21.04 -5.02
N TYR A 931 -18.03 -21.18 -6.33
CA TYR A 931 -18.25 -22.43 -7.06
C TYR A 931 -17.48 -23.63 -6.44
N MET A 932 -16.22 -23.43 -6.05
CA MET A 932 -15.41 -24.49 -5.44
C MET A 932 -16.04 -25.02 -4.13
N ILE A 933 -16.60 -24.16 -3.27
CA ILE A 933 -17.22 -24.62 -2.02
C ILE A 933 -18.69 -25.03 -2.13
N THR A 934 -19.43 -24.58 -3.15
CA THR A 934 -20.80 -25.07 -3.36
C THR A 934 -20.80 -26.42 -4.07
N VAL A 935 -19.90 -26.64 -5.03
CA VAL A 935 -19.91 -27.83 -5.92
C VAL A 935 -18.91 -28.91 -5.51
N LEU A 936 -17.69 -28.55 -5.07
CA LEU A 936 -16.64 -29.55 -4.75
C LEU A 936 -16.71 -30.08 -3.30
N ARG A 937 -17.56 -29.49 -2.44
CA ARG A 937 -17.66 -29.85 -1.01
C ARG A 937 -18.01 -31.31 -0.74
N SER A 938 -18.73 -31.96 -1.66
CA SER A 938 -19.05 -33.39 -1.60
C SER A 938 -17.80 -34.30 -1.70
N TYR A 939 -16.65 -33.76 -2.10
CA TYR A 939 -15.38 -34.46 -2.23
C TYR A 939 -14.35 -33.89 -1.23
N PRO A 940 -14.21 -34.47 -0.03
CA PRO A 940 -13.35 -33.89 1.02
C PRO A 940 -11.89 -33.78 0.57
N GLY A 941 -11.28 -32.61 0.79
CA GLY A 941 -9.91 -32.29 0.37
C GLY A 941 -9.81 -31.66 -1.03
N LEU A 942 -10.80 -31.84 -1.92
CA LEU A 942 -10.76 -31.28 -3.26
C LEU A 942 -10.87 -29.74 -3.28
N PRO A 943 -11.77 -29.09 -2.49
CA PRO A 943 -11.75 -27.63 -2.32
C PRO A 943 -10.38 -27.12 -1.83
N GLY A 944 -9.77 -27.80 -0.87
CA GLY A 944 -8.45 -27.48 -0.33
C GLY A 944 -7.34 -27.52 -1.37
N ILE A 945 -7.32 -28.54 -2.26
CA ILE A 945 -6.35 -28.61 -3.37
C ILE A 945 -6.54 -27.45 -4.35
N CYS A 946 -7.78 -27.12 -4.70
CA CYS A 946 -8.08 -25.98 -5.58
C CYS A 946 -7.60 -24.65 -4.98
N ILE A 947 -7.84 -24.43 -3.67
CA ILE A 947 -7.34 -23.28 -2.91
C ILE A 947 -5.80 -23.28 -2.86
N CYS A 948 -5.15 -24.42 -2.63
CA CYS A 948 -3.70 -24.55 -2.70
C CYS A 948 -3.16 -24.11 -4.07
N GLY A 949 -3.82 -24.44 -5.17
CA GLY A 949 -3.49 -23.97 -6.51
C GLY A 949 -3.59 -22.46 -6.66
N VAL A 950 -4.68 -21.85 -6.18
CA VAL A 950 -4.87 -20.39 -6.16
C VAL A 950 -3.75 -19.67 -5.38
N PHE A 951 -3.42 -20.13 -4.17
CA PHE A 951 -2.36 -19.51 -3.38
C PHE A 951 -0.95 -19.77 -3.91
N SER A 952 -0.73 -20.94 -4.50
CA SER A 952 0.51 -21.28 -5.20
C SER A 952 0.84 -20.24 -6.28
N ALA A 953 -0.16 -19.81 -7.06
CA ALA A 953 0.00 -18.80 -8.11
C ALA A 953 0.37 -17.39 -7.58
N ALA A 954 -0.08 -17.02 -6.37
CA ALA A 954 0.34 -15.77 -5.73
C ALA A 954 1.74 -15.89 -5.12
N LEU A 955 2.03 -17.00 -4.44
CA LEU A 955 3.33 -17.27 -3.81
C LEU A 955 4.47 -17.26 -4.84
N SER A 956 4.30 -17.87 -6.01
CA SER A 956 5.28 -17.91 -7.10
C SER A 956 5.51 -16.53 -7.73
N THR A 957 4.45 -15.73 -7.85
CA THR A 957 4.53 -14.37 -8.40
C THR A 957 5.26 -13.42 -7.44
N VAL A 958 4.88 -13.45 -6.15
CA VAL A 958 5.44 -12.57 -5.11
C VAL A 958 6.90 -12.92 -4.80
N SER A 959 7.23 -14.21 -4.71
CA SER A 959 8.61 -14.69 -4.48
C SER A 959 9.57 -14.19 -5.56
N SER A 960 9.14 -14.29 -6.81
CA SER A 960 9.87 -13.87 -8.00
C SER A 960 10.11 -12.37 -8.03
N ALA A 961 9.06 -11.59 -7.75
CA ALA A 961 9.14 -10.14 -7.71
C ALA A 961 10.08 -9.66 -6.59
N MET A 962 9.98 -10.22 -5.39
CA MET A 962 10.84 -9.88 -4.26
C MET A 962 12.33 -10.12 -4.55
N ASN A 963 12.65 -11.26 -5.17
CA ASN A 963 14.03 -11.58 -5.55
C ASN A 963 14.58 -10.61 -6.62
N SER A 964 13.76 -10.18 -7.58
CA SER A 964 14.17 -9.22 -8.61
C SER A 964 14.21 -7.77 -8.15
N LEU A 965 13.31 -7.36 -7.25
CA LEU A 965 13.39 -6.09 -6.52
C LEU A 965 14.69 -6.00 -5.70
N SER A 966 15.06 -7.11 -5.04
CA SER A 966 16.33 -7.24 -4.33
C SER A 966 17.54 -7.13 -5.28
N ALA A 967 17.52 -7.84 -6.41
CA ALA A 967 18.59 -7.77 -7.41
C ALA A 967 18.80 -6.35 -7.96
N VAL A 968 17.71 -5.69 -8.38
CA VAL A 968 17.73 -4.33 -8.94
C VAL A 968 18.20 -3.32 -7.92
N THR A 969 17.62 -3.35 -6.72
CA THR A 969 18.01 -2.41 -5.65
C THR A 969 19.47 -2.61 -5.26
N MET A 970 19.92 -3.86 -5.11
CA MET A 970 21.29 -4.15 -4.71
C MET A 970 22.31 -3.76 -5.79
N GLN A 971 22.06 -4.08 -7.07
CA GLN A 971 23.03 -3.84 -8.15
C GLN A 971 22.96 -2.44 -8.77
N ASP A 972 21.75 -1.86 -8.91
CA ASP A 972 21.53 -0.59 -9.62
C ASP A 972 21.45 0.62 -8.66
N LEU A 973 20.93 0.43 -7.44
CA LEU A 973 20.66 1.54 -6.51
C LEU A 973 21.58 1.57 -5.28
N VAL A 974 22.17 0.43 -4.88
CA VAL A 974 23.02 0.33 -3.68
C VAL A 974 24.49 0.18 -4.07
N ARG A 975 24.84 -0.82 -4.89
CA ARG A 975 26.23 -1.09 -5.28
C ARG A 975 26.98 0.13 -5.84
N PRO A 976 26.41 0.99 -6.72
CA PRO A 976 27.14 2.15 -7.25
C PRO A 976 27.58 3.16 -6.19
N PHE A 977 26.81 3.30 -5.11
CA PHE A 977 27.14 4.19 -3.98
C PHE A 977 28.12 3.53 -2.99
N LEU A 978 28.17 2.19 -2.93
CA LEU A 978 29.08 1.44 -2.08
C LEU A 978 30.51 1.30 -2.64
N VAL A 979 30.76 1.59 -3.92
CA VAL A 979 32.08 1.42 -4.58
C VAL A 979 33.23 2.18 -3.88
N SER A 980 32.92 3.20 -3.08
CA SER A 980 33.90 3.93 -2.25
C SER A 980 34.57 3.08 -1.15
N ARG A 981 34.08 1.86 -0.85
CA ARG A 981 34.70 0.90 0.08
C ARG A 981 34.66 -0.52 -0.52
N ARG A 982 35.79 -1.25 -0.48
CA ARG A 982 35.86 -2.68 -0.85
C ARG A 982 35.14 -3.53 0.21
N TYR A 983 33.87 -3.87 -0.02
CA TYR A 983 33.11 -4.78 0.84
C TYR A 983 33.28 -6.27 0.47
N SER A 984 33.06 -7.15 1.43
CA SER A 984 33.07 -8.61 1.24
C SER A 984 31.79 -9.13 0.56
N GLU A 985 31.91 -10.19 -0.24
CA GLU A 985 30.79 -10.94 -0.85
C GLU A 985 29.72 -11.37 0.18
N ASN A 986 30.16 -11.73 1.40
CA ASN A 986 29.27 -12.07 2.51
C ASN A 986 28.38 -10.88 2.92
N THR A 987 28.97 -9.68 2.98
CA THR A 987 28.25 -8.43 3.33
C THR A 987 27.26 -8.07 2.22
N MET A 988 27.67 -8.16 0.95
CA MET A 988 26.78 -7.92 -0.20
C MET A 988 25.59 -8.89 -0.22
N THR A 989 25.83 -10.17 0.08
CA THR A 989 24.78 -11.20 0.16
C THR A 989 23.84 -10.98 1.34
N LEU A 990 24.35 -10.54 2.50
CA LEU A 990 23.50 -10.20 3.65
C LEU A 990 22.64 -8.96 3.37
N THR A 991 23.20 -7.92 2.74
CA THR A 991 22.44 -6.73 2.33
C THR A 991 21.33 -7.08 1.34
N ALA A 992 21.60 -7.94 0.34
CA ALA A 992 20.57 -8.43 -0.57
C ALA A 992 19.44 -9.17 0.18
N LYS A 993 19.76 -10.00 1.18
CA LYS A 993 18.76 -10.67 2.03
C LYS A 993 17.94 -9.68 2.87
N ALA A 994 18.57 -8.67 3.45
CA ALA A 994 17.87 -7.61 4.18
C ALA A 994 16.94 -6.78 3.27
N ILE A 995 17.35 -6.51 2.03
CA ILE A 995 16.51 -5.86 1.01
C ILE A 995 15.32 -6.76 0.65
N THR A 996 15.52 -8.06 0.43
CA THR A 996 14.42 -9.02 0.19
C THR A 996 13.40 -9.02 1.33
N LEU A 997 13.86 -9.07 2.58
CA LEU A 997 13.01 -9.00 3.77
C LEU A 997 12.22 -7.68 3.85
N CYS A 998 12.88 -6.56 3.55
CA CYS A 998 12.25 -5.24 3.51
C CYS A 998 11.14 -5.16 2.45
N TYR A 999 11.40 -5.63 1.22
CA TYR A 999 10.37 -5.68 0.18
C TYR A 999 9.22 -6.63 0.51
N GLY A 1000 9.47 -7.73 1.24
CA GLY A 1000 8.40 -8.59 1.74
C GLY A 1000 7.44 -7.87 2.67
N GLY A 1001 7.99 -7.18 3.68
CA GLY A 1001 7.21 -6.33 4.59
C GLY A 1001 6.50 -5.18 3.87
N LEU A 1002 7.13 -4.56 2.87
CA LEU A 1002 6.53 -3.50 2.07
C LEU A 1002 5.42 -4.00 1.14
N CYS A 1003 5.56 -5.18 0.52
CA CYS A 1003 4.49 -5.77 -0.30
C CYS A 1003 3.24 -6.07 0.55
N ILE A 1004 3.43 -6.62 1.75
CA ILE A 1004 2.36 -6.77 2.75
C ILE A 1004 1.77 -5.39 3.05
N LEU A 1005 2.56 -4.41 3.50
CA LEU A 1005 2.06 -3.05 3.83
C LEU A 1005 1.35 -2.35 2.65
N LEU A 1006 1.77 -2.57 1.41
CA LEU A 1006 1.11 -1.99 0.24
C LEU A 1006 -0.12 -2.77 -0.21
N THR A 1007 -0.33 -4.01 0.26
CA THR A 1007 -1.54 -4.80 -0.05
C THR A 1007 -2.81 -4.08 0.35
N VAL A 1008 -2.74 -3.19 1.35
CA VAL A 1008 -3.86 -2.31 1.73
C VAL A 1008 -4.29 -1.40 0.57
N MET A 1009 -3.37 -0.96 -0.31
CA MET A 1009 -3.71 -0.22 -1.54
C MET A 1009 -4.69 -0.98 -2.44
N ALA A 1010 -4.66 -2.31 -2.41
CA ALA A 1010 -5.41 -3.12 -3.34
C ALA A 1010 -6.94 -3.08 -3.13
N THR A 1011 -7.45 -2.63 -1.97
CA THR A 1011 -8.88 -2.77 -1.65
C THR A 1011 -9.82 -1.74 -2.29
N SER A 1012 -9.30 -0.59 -2.77
CA SER A 1012 -10.11 0.34 -3.60
C SER A 1012 -10.33 -0.15 -5.02
N PHE A 1013 -9.54 -1.11 -5.50
CA PHE A 1013 -9.69 -1.58 -6.88
C PHE A 1013 -10.86 -2.56 -6.95
N GLY A 1014 -11.91 -2.17 -7.69
CA GLY A 1014 -13.11 -3.00 -7.83
C GLY A 1014 -12.85 -4.34 -8.52
N ASN A 1015 -12.34 -4.30 -9.76
CA ASN A 1015 -11.92 -5.49 -10.51
C ASN A 1015 -10.40 -5.60 -10.46
N LEU A 1016 -9.91 -6.67 -9.81
CA LEU A 1016 -8.48 -6.84 -9.52
C LEU A 1016 -7.67 -7.19 -10.79
N ALA A 1017 -8.27 -7.93 -11.73
CA ALA A 1017 -7.64 -8.25 -13.02
C ALA A 1017 -7.41 -7.01 -13.89
N GLN A 1018 -8.41 -6.14 -14.00
CA GLN A 1018 -8.30 -4.88 -14.72
C GLN A 1018 -7.25 -3.95 -14.08
N ALA A 1019 -7.24 -3.81 -12.74
CA ALA A 1019 -6.28 -2.97 -12.03
C ALA A 1019 -4.82 -3.43 -12.24
N ALA A 1020 -4.58 -4.74 -12.20
CA ALA A 1020 -3.27 -5.32 -12.48
C ALA A 1020 -2.78 -5.01 -13.91
N ILE A 1021 -3.65 -5.17 -14.92
CA ILE A 1021 -3.29 -4.88 -16.32
C ILE A 1021 -3.03 -3.38 -16.52
N ILE A 1022 -3.78 -2.49 -15.85
CA ILE A 1022 -3.54 -1.03 -15.88
C ILE A 1022 -2.14 -0.69 -15.37
N PHE A 1023 -1.77 -1.14 -14.15
CA PHE A 1023 -0.42 -0.87 -13.61
C PHE A 1023 0.69 -1.42 -14.50
N TRP A 1024 0.45 -2.58 -15.09
CA TRP A 1024 1.43 -3.26 -15.91
C TRP A 1024 1.64 -2.57 -17.27
N GLY A 1025 0.55 -2.16 -17.93
CA GLY A 1025 0.61 -1.39 -19.17
C GLY A 1025 1.14 0.04 -18.98
N MET A 1026 0.75 0.70 -17.89
CA MET A 1026 1.12 2.08 -17.56
C MET A 1026 2.64 2.30 -17.53
N CYS A 1027 3.38 1.41 -16.88
CA CYS A 1027 4.84 1.52 -16.74
C CYS A 1027 5.63 0.61 -17.68
N GLY A 1028 5.13 -0.60 -18.00
CA GLY A 1028 5.88 -1.57 -18.79
C GLY A 1028 6.04 -1.17 -20.27
N GLY A 1029 5.04 -0.49 -20.86
CA GLY A 1029 5.14 0.05 -22.22
C GLY A 1029 6.25 1.08 -22.38
N PRO A 1030 6.30 2.13 -21.53
CA PRO A 1030 7.41 3.07 -21.45
C PRO A 1030 8.79 2.42 -21.23
N ILE A 1031 8.91 1.45 -20.32
CA ILE A 1031 10.19 0.73 -20.10
C ILE A 1031 10.59 -0.05 -21.37
N LEU A 1032 9.65 -0.74 -22.03
CA LEU A 1032 9.93 -1.47 -23.27
C LEU A 1032 10.44 -0.54 -24.38
N ALA A 1033 9.89 0.67 -24.52
CA ALA A 1033 10.36 1.64 -25.49
C ALA A 1033 11.85 2.01 -25.30
N VAL A 1034 12.30 2.17 -24.05
CA VAL A 1034 13.70 2.47 -23.71
C VAL A 1034 14.64 1.34 -24.19
N PHE A 1035 14.29 0.07 -23.93
CA PHE A 1035 15.07 -1.08 -24.40
C PHE A 1035 15.08 -1.20 -25.93
N LEU A 1036 13.93 -1.02 -26.59
CA LEU A 1036 13.83 -1.07 -28.05
C LEU A 1036 14.62 0.07 -28.72
N LEU A 1037 14.57 1.30 -28.21
CA LEU A 1037 15.41 2.41 -28.70
C LEU A 1037 16.91 2.09 -28.56
N GLY A 1038 17.31 1.44 -27.46
CA GLY A 1038 18.68 1.00 -27.24
C GLY A 1038 19.15 -0.04 -28.26
N MET A 1039 18.38 -1.12 -28.42
CA MET A 1039 18.78 -2.31 -29.17
C MET A 1039 18.59 -2.19 -30.69
N LEU A 1040 17.62 -1.38 -31.13
CA LEU A 1040 17.21 -1.26 -32.53
C LEU A 1040 17.58 0.08 -33.19
N THR A 1041 18.19 1.03 -32.46
CA THR A 1041 18.61 2.31 -33.05
C THR A 1041 20.04 2.70 -32.67
N THR A 1042 20.78 3.22 -33.66
CA THR A 1042 22.12 3.81 -33.46
C THR A 1042 22.09 5.32 -33.20
N ARG A 1043 20.94 5.98 -33.36
CA ARG A 1043 20.78 7.44 -33.21
C ARG A 1043 20.18 7.89 -31.87
N ALA A 1044 19.58 6.99 -31.08
CA ALA A 1044 19.05 7.35 -29.77
C ALA A 1044 20.18 7.72 -28.80
N ASN A 1045 19.99 8.81 -28.05
CA ASN A 1045 20.91 9.33 -27.03
C ASN A 1045 20.23 9.42 -25.65
N GLU A 1046 21.02 9.54 -24.57
CA GLU A 1046 20.52 9.45 -23.19
C GLU A 1046 19.41 10.47 -22.89
N LYS A 1047 19.64 11.74 -23.28
CA LYS A 1047 18.71 12.85 -23.02
C LYS A 1047 17.38 12.66 -23.74
N GLY A 1048 17.40 12.27 -25.02
CA GLY A 1048 16.19 12.05 -25.79
C GLY A 1048 15.36 10.87 -25.27
N VAL A 1049 16.01 9.76 -24.92
CA VAL A 1049 15.35 8.56 -24.36
C VAL A 1049 14.69 8.84 -23.01
N LEU A 1050 15.33 9.62 -22.14
CA LEU A 1050 14.75 10.05 -20.86
C LEU A 1050 13.52 10.95 -21.04
N ILE A 1051 13.53 11.87 -22.01
CA ILE A 1051 12.33 12.66 -22.36
C ILE A 1051 11.21 11.76 -22.84
N GLY A 1052 11.50 10.79 -23.74
CA GLY A 1052 10.52 9.79 -24.18
C GLY A 1052 9.92 8.96 -23.05
N LEU A 1053 10.75 8.49 -22.11
CA LEU A 1053 10.33 7.76 -20.91
C LEU A 1053 9.41 8.62 -20.01
N LEU A 1054 9.79 9.87 -19.72
CA LEU A 1054 9.00 10.76 -18.88
C LEU A 1054 7.67 11.15 -19.54
N CYS A 1055 7.67 11.54 -20.82
CA CYS A 1055 6.45 11.90 -21.54
C CYS A 1055 5.46 10.73 -21.64
N SER A 1056 5.96 9.52 -21.91
CA SER A 1056 5.10 8.33 -21.98
C SER A 1056 4.54 7.93 -20.61
N LEU A 1057 5.35 7.93 -19.54
CA LEU A 1057 4.87 7.68 -18.17
C LEU A 1057 3.84 8.71 -17.68
N CYS A 1058 4.06 10.00 -17.96
CA CYS A 1058 3.11 11.04 -17.60
C CYS A 1058 1.76 10.85 -18.33
N MET A 1059 1.78 10.50 -19.61
CA MET A 1059 0.57 10.31 -20.41
C MET A 1059 -0.19 9.03 -20.01
N THR A 1060 0.49 7.88 -19.88
CA THR A 1060 -0.16 6.63 -19.46
C THR A 1060 -0.62 6.70 -18.00
N GLY A 1061 0.12 7.39 -17.13
CA GLY A 1061 -0.28 7.67 -15.76
C GLY A 1061 -1.54 8.53 -15.67
N TRP A 1062 -1.59 9.64 -16.41
CA TRP A 1062 -2.78 10.50 -16.49
C TRP A 1062 -4.02 9.72 -16.92
N ILE A 1063 -3.90 8.90 -17.96
CA ILE A 1063 -5.02 8.07 -18.45
C ILE A 1063 -5.39 7.00 -17.41
N GLY A 1064 -4.44 6.21 -16.92
CA GLY A 1064 -4.70 5.07 -16.03
C GLY A 1064 -5.32 5.44 -14.69
N PHE A 1065 -4.81 6.49 -14.04
CA PHE A 1065 -5.41 7.01 -12.80
C PHE A 1065 -6.72 7.75 -13.07
N GLY A 1066 -6.83 8.51 -14.17
CA GLY A 1066 -8.04 9.22 -14.55
C GLY A 1066 -9.23 8.29 -14.80
N THR A 1067 -9.03 7.19 -15.54
CA THR A 1067 -10.03 6.13 -15.75
C THR A 1067 -10.46 5.48 -14.43
N SER A 1068 -9.51 5.23 -13.53
CA SER A 1068 -9.78 4.60 -12.24
C SER A 1068 -10.59 5.52 -11.30
N ALA A 1069 -10.32 6.83 -11.32
CA ALA A 1069 -11.00 7.82 -10.49
C ALA A 1069 -12.42 8.19 -10.99
N HIS A 1070 -12.65 8.23 -12.31
CA HIS A 1070 -13.94 8.62 -12.88
C HIS A 1070 -14.94 7.45 -13.00
N GLY A 1071 -14.56 6.24 -12.59
CA GLY A 1071 -15.50 5.15 -12.33
C GLY A 1071 -16.35 4.73 -13.54
N ALA A 1072 -15.78 4.73 -14.75
CA ALA A 1072 -16.47 4.31 -15.97
C ALA A 1072 -16.96 2.85 -15.84
N ARG A 1073 -18.22 2.66 -15.44
CA ARG A 1073 -18.80 1.33 -15.21
C ARG A 1073 -18.90 0.56 -16.54
N PRO A 1074 -18.19 -0.56 -16.71
CA PRO A 1074 -18.29 -1.34 -17.94
C PRO A 1074 -19.68 -1.99 -18.01
N LYS A 1075 -20.26 -2.08 -19.22
CA LYS A 1075 -21.51 -2.81 -19.43
C LYS A 1075 -21.25 -4.30 -19.28
N PHE A 1076 -21.96 -4.95 -18.36
CA PHE A 1076 -21.95 -6.41 -18.22
C PHE A 1076 -22.77 -7.06 -19.35
N LEU A 1077 -22.44 -8.30 -19.70
CA LEU A 1077 -23.40 -9.17 -20.41
C LEU A 1077 -24.60 -9.44 -19.49
N THR A 1078 -25.73 -9.86 -20.06
CA THR A 1078 -26.95 -10.15 -19.29
C THR A 1078 -26.69 -11.24 -18.24
N LEU A 1079 -27.19 -11.01 -17.03
CA LEU A 1079 -27.16 -11.93 -15.89
C LEU A 1079 -28.62 -12.17 -15.47
N SER A 1080 -29.02 -13.42 -15.26
CA SER A 1080 -30.39 -13.75 -14.83
C SER A 1080 -30.45 -14.02 -13.33
N ALA A 1081 -31.47 -13.47 -12.68
CA ALA A 1081 -31.87 -13.80 -11.32
C ALA A 1081 -33.23 -14.54 -11.28
N GLU A 1082 -33.78 -14.90 -12.44
CA GLU A 1082 -35.14 -15.46 -12.58
C GLU A 1082 -35.28 -16.85 -11.92
N GLY A 1083 -34.21 -17.63 -11.88
CA GLY A 1083 -34.16 -18.93 -11.20
C GLY A 1083 -33.80 -18.87 -9.72
N CYS A 1084 -33.62 -17.68 -9.13
CA CYS A 1084 -33.25 -17.56 -7.72
C CYS A 1084 -34.48 -17.72 -6.82
N GLN A 1085 -34.44 -18.72 -5.92
CA GLN A 1085 -35.52 -18.93 -4.94
C GLN A 1085 -35.66 -17.70 -4.04
N THR A 1086 -36.83 -17.06 -4.10
CA THR A 1086 -37.28 -16.14 -3.07
C THR A 1086 -37.91 -16.97 -1.96
N ASN A 1087 -37.38 -16.88 -0.74
CA ASN A 1087 -37.99 -17.51 0.44
C ASN A 1087 -39.22 -16.70 0.89
N SER A 1088 -40.23 -16.61 0.04
CA SER A 1088 -41.59 -16.31 0.48
C SER A 1088 -42.14 -17.57 1.16
N THR A 1089 -42.26 -17.54 2.48
CA THR A 1089 -42.77 -18.63 3.31
C THR A 1089 -44.27 -18.83 3.04
N PHE A 1090 -44.60 -19.55 1.96
CA PHE A 1090 -45.99 -19.88 1.64
C PHE A 1090 -46.46 -21.02 2.55
N SER A 1091 -46.96 -20.66 3.74
CA SER A 1091 -47.60 -21.60 4.64
C SER A 1091 -48.86 -22.20 4.00
N SER A 1092 -49.04 -23.49 4.21
CA SER A 1092 -50.13 -24.30 3.65
C SER A 1092 -51.52 -23.79 4.08
N GLY A 1093 -52.40 -23.56 3.10
CA GLY A 1093 -53.80 -23.20 3.33
C GLY A 1093 -54.67 -23.53 2.12
N THR A 1094 -55.48 -24.58 2.23
CA THR A 1094 -56.45 -25.00 1.21
C THR A 1094 -57.57 -23.97 1.01
N THR A 1095 -57.75 -23.51 -0.23
CA THR A 1095 -59.10 -23.35 -0.83
C THR A 1095 -59.01 -23.49 -2.34
N SER A 1096 -59.92 -24.28 -2.90
CA SER A 1096 -60.03 -24.57 -4.33
C SER A 1096 -60.73 -23.45 -5.11
N SER A 1097 -60.49 -23.43 -6.42
CA SER A 1097 -61.34 -22.86 -7.48
C SER A 1097 -61.72 -21.36 -7.39
N ILE A 1098 -61.24 -20.59 -8.37
CA ILE A 1098 -62.06 -20.22 -9.55
C ILE A 1098 -61.10 -19.83 -10.68
N LEU A 1099 -61.27 -20.45 -11.86
CA LEU A 1099 -60.67 -19.94 -13.10
C LEU A 1099 -61.41 -18.66 -13.50
N ASN A 1100 -60.69 -17.68 -14.04
CA ASN A 1100 -61.23 -16.91 -15.15
C ASN A 1100 -60.17 -16.64 -16.21
N SER A 1101 -60.35 -17.34 -17.33
CA SER A 1101 -59.58 -17.24 -18.56
C SER A 1101 -60.03 -16.03 -19.39
N THR A 1102 -59.14 -15.08 -19.70
CA THR A 1102 -59.46 -14.04 -20.72
C THR A 1102 -58.27 -13.44 -21.47
N VAL A 1103 -57.05 -13.99 -21.40
CA VAL A 1103 -55.88 -13.44 -22.14
C VAL A 1103 -54.94 -14.51 -22.74
N MET A 1104 -55.46 -15.70 -23.11
CA MET A 1104 -54.66 -16.72 -23.81
C MET A 1104 -55.29 -17.12 -25.15
N SER A 1105 -55.29 -16.20 -26.13
CA SER A 1105 -55.82 -16.50 -27.48
C SER A 1105 -55.29 -15.65 -28.64
N LEU A 1106 -54.25 -14.82 -28.50
CA LEU A 1106 -53.95 -13.79 -29.52
C LEU A 1106 -52.49 -13.53 -29.95
N LEU A 1107 -51.46 -14.19 -29.41
CA LEU A 1107 -50.08 -13.98 -29.89
C LEU A 1107 -49.31 -15.30 -30.05
N SER A 1108 -49.48 -15.92 -31.20
CA SER A 1108 -48.57 -16.92 -31.76
C SER A 1108 -48.12 -16.48 -33.16
N GLU A 1109 -46.81 -16.61 -33.41
CA GLU A 1109 -46.12 -16.55 -34.71
C GLU A 1109 -45.88 -15.17 -35.38
N PRO A 1110 -44.82 -15.03 -36.21
CA PRO A 1110 -44.11 -13.75 -36.39
C PRO A 1110 -44.18 -13.15 -37.81
N SER A 1111 -43.95 -11.84 -37.93
CA SER A 1111 -43.42 -11.25 -39.18
C SER A 1111 -42.83 -9.84 -38.97
N MET A 1112 -42.07 -9.40 -39.97
CA MET A 1112 -41.14 -8.26 -39.95
C MET A 1112 -41.80 -6.88 -40.11
N LEU A 1113 -41.05 -5.86 -39.69
CA LEU A 1113 -41.02 -4.50 -40.26
C LEU A 1113 -42.15 -3.52 -39.88
N SER A 1114 -41.87 -2.61 -38.95
CA SER A 1114 -41.79 -1.16 -39.26
C SER A 1114 -41.31 -0.33 -38.07
N THR A 1115 -40.41 0.61 -38.32
CA THR A 1115 -39.77 1.46 -37.31
C THR A 1115 -40.65 2.63 -36.87
N THR A 1116 -40.88 2.79 -35.56
CA THR A 1116 -41.00 4.13 -34.94
C THR A 1116 -40.10 4.18 -33.69
N PRO A 1117 -39.23 5.20 -33.55
CA PRO A 1117 -38.33 5.29 -32.40
C PRO A 1117 -39.05 5.90 -31.20
N VAL A 1118 -39.33 5.10 -30.18
CA VAL A 1118 -39.69 5.61 -28.84
C VAL A 1118 -38.56 6.53 -28.36
N PRO A 1119 -38.86 7.76 -27.88
CA PRO A 1119 -37.82 8.70 -27.49
C PRO A 1119 -37.00 8.13 -26.33
N LYS A 1120 -35.70 7.93 -26.58
CA LYS A 1120 -34.75 7.60 -25.52
C LYS A 1120 -34.69 8.78 -24.56
N ILE A 1121 -35.24 8.61 -23.36
CA ILE A 1121 -34.87 9.44 -22.21
C ILE A 1121 -33.39 9.15 -21.96
N SER A 1122 -32.53 10.01 -22.52
CA SER A 1122 -31.09 9.97 -22.28
C SER A 1122 -30.86 10.40 -20.84
N VAL A 1123 -30.78 9.43 -19.94
CA VAL A 1123 -30.06 9.61 -18.67
C VAL A 1123 -28.69 10.14 -19.05
N GLU A 1124 -28.41 11.41 -18.74
CA GLU A 1124 -27.13 12.03 -19.05
C GLU A 1124 -26.05 11.29 -18.26
N THR A 1125 -25.36 10.37 -18.94
CA THR A 1125 -24.16 9.75 -18.39
C THR A 1125 -23.19 10.88 -18.05
N PRO A 1126 -22.66 10.96 -16.82
CA PRO A 1126 -21.77 12.06 -16.44
C PRO A 1126 -20.64 12.19 -17.46
N TYR A 1127 -20.26 13.43 -17.79
CA TYR A 1127 -19.26 13.68 -18.82
C TYR A 1127 -17.90 13.08 -18.44
N ILE A 1128 -17.65 11.84 -18.90
CA ILE A 1128 -16.35 11.20 -18.79
C ILE A 1128 -15.47 11.76 -19.90
N PHE A 1129 -14.39 12.44 -19.54
CA PHE A 1129 -13.39 12.99 -20.46
C PHE A 1129 -12.90 11.92 -21.46
N PRO A 1130 -12.83 12.19 -22.77
CA PRO A 1130 -12.67 11.15 -23.80
C PRO A 1130 -11.45 10.22 -23.62
N LEU A 1131 -10.32 10.72 -23.12
CA LEU A 1131 -9.13 9.88 -22.90
C LEU A 1131 -9.34 8.81 -21.81
N TYR A 1132 -10.22 9.05 -20.83
CA TYR A 1132 -10.56 8.07 -19.79
C TYR A 1132 -11.51 6.98 -20.27
N ARG A 1133 -12.00 7.06 -21.52
CA ARG A 1133 -12.81 6.01 -22.16
C ARG A 1133 -11.96 4.99 -22.91
N ILE A 1134 -10.65 5.23 -23.09
CA ILE A 1134 -9.75 4.33 -23.83
C ILE A 1134 -9.59 3.00 -23.05
N SER A 1135 -9.75 1.88 -23.74
CA SER A 1135 -9.56 0.55 -23.14
C SER A 1135 -8.14 0.37 -22.59
N TYR A 1136 -8.05 -0.20 -21.39
CA TYR A 1136 -6.79 -0.43 -20.67
C TYR A 1136 -5.81 -1.35 -21.42
N LEU A 1137 -6.30 -2.18 -22.34
CA LEU A 1137 -5.48 -3.00 -23.23
C LEU A 1137 -4.59 -2.14 -24.16
N TRP A 1138 -4.98 -0.90 -24.48
CA TRP A 1138 -4.16 -0.01 -25.30
C TRP A 1138 -3.06 0.71 -24.51
N TYR A 1139 -3.05 0.71 -23.17
CA TYR A 1139 -2.13 1.56 -22.39
C TYR A 1139 -0.66 1.17 -22.60
N ALA A 1140 -0.37 -0.13 -22.69
CA ALA A 1140 0.95 -0.66 -23.03
C ALA A 1140 1.43 -0.18 -24.41
N PHE A 1141 0.56 -0.28 -25.42
CA PHE A 1141 0.86 0.14 -26.79
C PHE A 1141 1.10 1.65 -26.88
N LEU A 1142 0.21 2.45 -26.29
CA LEU A 1142 0.31 3.91 -26.29
C LEU A 1142 1.58 4.38 -25.58
N GLY A 1143 1.89 3.84 -24.39
CA GLY A 1143 3.12 4.16 -23.66
C GLY A 1143 4.37 3.80 -24.46
N MET A 1144 4.40 2.62 -25.07
CA MET A 1144 5.51 2.20 -25.93
C MET A 1144 5.65 3.11 -27.16
N LEU A 1145 4.55 3.42 -27.86
CA LEU A 1145 4.55 4.23 -29.08
C LEU A 1145 5.00 5.67 -28.80
N ILE A 1146 4.48 6.29 -27.74
CA ILE A 1146 4.89 7.65 -27.31
C ILE A 1146 6.37 7.63 -26.94
N GLY A 1147 6.83 6.64 -26.16
CA GLY A 1147 8.23 6.52 -25.76
C GLY A 1147 9.18 6.38 -26.96
N LEU A 1148 8.83 5.54 -27.94
CA LEU A 1148 9.58 5.34 -29.17
C LEU A 1148 9.65 6.63 -30.02
N ILE A 1149 8.49 7.24 -30.31
CA ILE A 1149 8.41 8.41 -31.19
C ILE A 1149 9.08 9.63 -30.54
N VAL A 1150 8.68 10.00 -29.32
CA VAL A 1150 9.23 11.16 -28.61
C VAL A 1150 10.72 10.94 -28.31
N GLY A 1151 11.11 9.74 -27.89
CA GLY A 1151 12.51 9.42 -27.59
C GLY A 1151 13.42 9.50 -28.81
N TYR A 1152 12.99 8.98 -29.96
CA TYR A 1152 13.75 9.02 -31.21
C TYR A 1152 13.83 10.43 -31.80
N ILE A 1153 12.71 11.15 -31.87
CA ILE A 1153 12.67 12.54 -32.39
C ILE A 1153 13.51 13.46 -31.50
N SER A 1154 13.34 13.40 -30.18
CA SER A 1154 14.13 14.20 -29.23
C SER A 1154 15.61 13.90 -29.35
N SER A 1155 16.00 12.63 -29.53
CA SER A 1155 17.40 12.26 -29.76
C SER A 1155 17.98 12.92 -31.02
N ILE A 1156 17.27 12.86 -32.14
CA ILE A 1156 17.72 13.50 -33.40
C ILE A 1156 17.83 15.02 -33.27
N ILE A 1157 16.83 15.67 -32.65
CA ILE A 1157 16.83 17.12 -32.44
C ILE A 1157 18.03 17.52 -31.56
N ILE A 1158 18.24 16.81 -30.43
CA ILE A 1158 19.36 17.10 -29.52
C ILE A 1158 20.71 16.89 -30.22
N SER A 1159 20.92 15.81 -30.96
CA SER A 1159 22.17 15.58 -31.69
C SER A 1159 22.39 16.57 -32.85
N ARG A 1160 21.32 17.11 -33.47
CA ARG A 1160 21.45 18.21 -34.45
C ARG A 1160 21.80 19.55 -33.79
N ILE A 1161 21.26 19.85 -32.62
CA ILE A 1161 21.52 21.10 -31.89
C ILE A 1161 22.92 21.11 -31.26
N THR A 1162 23.36 19.97 -30.71
CA THR A 1162 24.64 19.85 -30.00
C THR A 1162 25.82 19.50 -30.91
N GLY A 1163 25.56 18.92 -32.08
CA GLY A 1163 26.59 18.31 -32.94
C GLY A 1163 27.12 16.97 -32.41
N GLU A 1164 26.71 16.55 -31.20
CA GLU A 1164 27.15 15.32 -30.55
C GLU A 1164 26.30 14.12 -31.02
N TYR A 1165 26.94 13.17 -31.68
CA TYR A 1165 26.33 11.89 -32.06
C TYR A 1165 26.76 10.79 -31.08
N PRO A 1166 25.83 9.93 -30.62
CA PRO A 1166 26.16 8.86 -29.66
C PRO A 1166 27.07 7.83 -30.32
N ASP A 1167 28.21 7.53 -29.69
CA ASP A 1167 29.00 6.34 -30.03
C ASP A 1167 28.36 5.09 -29.41
N VAL A 1168 28.25 4.02 -30.19
CA VAL A 1168 27.44 2.84 -29.84
C VAL A 1168 28.26 1.57 -30.06
N ALA A 1169 28.64 0.93 -28.94
CA ALA A 1169 29.33 -0.35 -28.95
C ALA A 1169 28.47 -1.46 -29.60
N GLU A 1170 29.07 -2.24 -30.51
CA GLU A 1170 28.37 -3.28 -31.28
C GLU A 1170 27.69 -4.36 -30.42
N GLU A 1171 28.23 -4.63 -29.23
CA GLU A 1171 27.67 -5.56 -28.25
C GLU A 1171 26.29 -5.14 -27.74
N CYS A 1172 25.99 -3.84 -27.76
CA CYS A 1172 24.73 -3.29 -27.28
C CYS A 1172 23.61 -3.33 -28.33
N LEU A 1173 23.91 -3.71 -29.58
CA LEU A 1173 22.94 -3.78 -30.67
C LEU A 1173 22.40 -5.20 -30.83
N SER A 1174 21.11 -5.29 -31.18
CA SER A 1174 20.50 -6.56 -31.62
C SER A 1174 21.30 -7.15 -32.80
N PRO A 1175 21.53 -8.49 -32.85
CA PRO A 1175 22.22 -9.12 -33.97
C PRO A 1175 21.61 -8.78 -35.33
N VAL A 1176 20.28 -8.64 -35.38
CA VAL A 1176 19.53 -8.26 -36.58
C VAL A 1176 20.00 -6.91 -37.11
N LEU A 1177 20.07 -5.89 -36.24
CA LEU A 1177 20.53 -4.56 -36.63
C LEU A 1177 22.04 -4.56 -36.91
N ASN A 1178 22.83 -5.29 -36.12
CA ASN A 1178 24.28 -5.31 -36.24
C ASN A 1178 24.75 -5.87 -37.60
N GLN A 1179 24.07 -6.89 -38.15
CA GLN A 1179 24.35 -7.38 -39.51
C GLN A 1179 24.15 -6.29 -40.58
N PHE A 1180 23.03 -5.54 -40.54
CA PHE A 1180 22.82 -4.40 -41.45
C PHE A 1180 23.84 -3.27 -41.22
N TRP A 1181 24.24 -3.02 -39.97
CA TRP A 1181 25.20 -1.98 -39.61
C TRP A 1181 26.62 -2.29 -40.09
N LYS A 1182 27.09 -3.54 -39.93
CA LYS A 1182 28.37 -4.01 -40.47
C LYS A 1182 28.42 -3.93 -41.99
N LYS A 1183 27.36 -4.38 -42.67
CA LYS A 1183 27.21 -4.26 -44.13
C LYS A 1183 27.28 -2.79 -44.59
N LYS A 1184 26.74 -1.86 -43.81
CA LYS A 1184 26.82 -0.40 -44.08
C LYS A 1184 28.18 0.22 -43.76
N LYS A 1185 28.92 -0.30 -42.78
CA LYS A 1185 30.30 0.11 -42.47
C LYS A 1185 31.37 -0.55 -43.35
N GLY A 1186 31.01 -1.50 -44.23
CA GLY A 1186 31.94 -2.11 -45.18
C GLY A 1186 32.88 -3.17 -44.60
N PHE A 1187 32.62 -3.68 -43.38
CA PHE A 1187 33.42 -4.76 -42.81
C PHE A 1187 33.17 -6.08 -43.54
N LYS A 1188 34.18 -6.59 -44.24
CA LYS A 1188 34.24 -8.01 -44.64
C LYS A 1188 34.63 -8.84 -43.42
N GLU A 1189 33.92 -9.96 -43.20
CA GLU A 1189 34.38 -10.98 -42.26
C GLU A 1189 35.65 -11.63 -42.82
N LYS A 1190 36.71 -11.71 -42.00
CA LYS A 1190 37.63 -12.83 -42.07
C LYS A 1190 37.03 -13.90 -41.18
N GLU A 1191 36.72 -15.05 -41.77
CA GLU A 1191 36.47 -16.25 -40.99
C GLU A 1191 37.73 -16.55 -40.16
N LEU A 1192 37.51 -16.88 -38.88
CA LEU A 1192 38.56 -17.45 -38.06
C LEU A 1192 38.55 -18.96 -38.31
N ASP A 1193 39.01 -19.35 -39.50
CA ASP A 1193 39.50 -20.70 -39.69
C ASP A 1193 40.66 -20.89 -38.71
N ILE A 1194 40.52 -21.88 -37.83
CA ILE A 1194 41.63 -22.36 -37.01
C ILE A 1194 42.33 -23.42 -37.87
N PRO A 1195 43.57 -23.21 -38.34
CA PRO A 1195 44.31 -24.24 -39.04
C PRO A 1195 44.67 -25.35 -38.04
N GLU A 1196 44.44 -26.62 -38.40
CA GLU A 1196 44.78 -27.78 -37.56
C GLU A 1196 46.30 -27.96 -37.31
N GLU A 1197 47.16 -27.08 -37.80
CA GLU A 1197 48.62 -27.14 -37.57
C GLU A 1197 49.08 -26.45 -36.26
N GLU A 1198 48.37 -25.43 -35.75
CA GLU A 1198 48.78 -24.71 -34.53
C GLU A 1198 48.51 -25.48 -33.22
N GLU A 1199 47.61 -26.47 -33.21
CA GLU A 1199 47.36 -27.28 -32.01
C GLU A 1199 48.56 -28.20 -31.68
N THR A 1200 49.30 -28.64 -32.71
CA THR A 1200 50.55 -29.40 -32.54
C THR A 1200 51.70 -28.57 -31.97
N GLU A 1201 51.87 -27.33 -32.43
CA GLU A 1201 53.00 -26.48 -32.01
C GLU A 1201 52.81 -25.90 -30.60
N PHE A 1202 51.57 -25.69 -30.16
CA PHE A 1202 51.29 -25.32 -28.77
C PHE A 1202 51.52 -26.49 -27.79
N LEU A 1203 51.26 -27.74 -28.23
CA LEU A 1203 51.49 -28.95 -27.43
C LEU A 1203 52.97 -29.36 -27.35
N THR A 1204 53.78 -29.16 -28.39
CA THR A 1204 55.24 -29.34 -28.29
C THR A 1204 55.90 -28.25 -27.44
N ASN A 1205 55.52 -26.97 -27.61
CA ASN A 1205 56.08 -25.90 -26.78
C ASN A 1205 55.69 -26.03 -25.28
N ALA A 1206 54.50 -26.55 -24.98
CA ALA A 1206 54.12 -26.90 -23.60
C ALA A 1206 54.93 -28.09 -23.02
N ALA A 1207 55.49 -28.97 -23.86
CA ALA A 1207 56.38 -30.04 -23.41
C ALA A 1207 57.82 -29.53 -23.18
N THR A 1208 58.34 -28.65 -24.05
CA THR A 1208 59.72 -28.12 -23.93
C THR A 1208 59.89 -27.24 -22.69
N ILE A 1209 58.88 -26.46 -22.30
CA ILE A 1209 58.91 -25.61 -21.09
C ILE A 1209 58.91 -26.45 -19.79
N LYS A 1210 58.64 -27.76 -19.85
CA LYS A 1210 58.61 -28.65 -18.68
C LYS A 1210 59.96 -29.31 -18.34
N ASN A 1211 61.01 -29.08 -19.13
CA ASN A 1211 62.33 -29.72 -18.94
C ASN A 1211 63.51 -28.75 -18.75
N SER A 1212 63.27 -27.43 -18.63
CA SER A 1212 64.36 -26.43 -18.49
C SER A 1212 64.09 -25.31 -17.48
N THR A 1213 63.48 -25.64 -16.34
CA THR A 1213 63.96 -25.16 -15.03
C THR A 1213 63.39 -26.04 -13.92
N VAL A 1214 64.28 -26.50 -13.03
CA VAL A 1214 64.02 -27.35 -11.85
C VAL A 1214 63.67 -26.47 -10.65
#